data_AF-A0A2T5LFX4-F1
#
_entry.id   AF-A0A2T5LFX4-F1
#
_cell.length_a   1.000
_cell.length_b   1.000
_cell.length_c   1.000
_cell.angle_alpha   90.00
_cell.angle_beta   90.00
_cell.angle_gamma   90.00
#
_symmetry.space_group_name_H-M   'P 1'
#
loop_
_entity.id
_entity.type
_entity.pdbx_description
1 polymer ?
#
loop_
_entity_poly.entity_id
_entity_poly.type
_entity_poly.pdbx_seq_one_letter_code
_entity_poly.pdbx_strand_id
1 'polypeptide(L)'
;MDWKIRLGLGSALFAAALVGGLYLAGYLTLTLIGVTADLSWHTWWPYWQATTLPQFAPYVWKIKLATAIGFVAPLGVWLAACIPLLRTKQRSLHGESRFAQKSDLAKAGLLKDSPKGIVVGKFGKELIRLSGQQFVILAAPTRSGKGVGVVIPNLLEYQESMVVLDIKQENFDLTSGWRASQGHDIYLFNPFAEDRRTHRWNPLSYISADPAFRISDIQSIAAMLYPDGSDGQKFWVSQARNAFTAFTLYLFESFDTERKLQLPFGAQRFPTLGEVYRLSSGDGRDLRAYLQGLTTRPFLSKDAKTAFANLLSQADETFASIMGTFKEPLNAWINPVLDEATSRNDFLLTDVRKKKMTIYIGIQPNKLAESRLIINLFFSQLINVNTRELPQNNPELKHQCLLLMDEFTSIGKVDILASSVSYMAGYNIRLLPIIQSMAQLDATYGKDISRTIITNHALQIIYAPREQQDANDYSDMLGYTTVRKESVTRGRDTSRSHSDERRALMLPQELKAMGTDKEVILFEGIPHPVKCDKIRYYEDKRFTARLLPKVGVPVLQLEGSVPMGKKTIAIAAVTSLALAGFAQSSAEPAATKKEGAPMTSETTGPQATKTARDALARFFGYVSTLRSTSELTKASVEQGMGIAFGKDEEGDFYRSPGLGGGWTYVIRHHDPRGRLKSGVTFGFFNPDPSADPAPICVATLDQIRASFASRGFPEAITPGEIGQVVAWNFVKNDLVFTVTPLDVTTWPDGTECVRVIQTTDG
;
A
#
# COMPACT_ATOMS: atom_id res chain seq x y z
N MET A 1 36.81 -24.55 34.14
CA MET A 1 38.06 -25.19 34.58
C MET A 1 38.87 -24.14 35.30
N ASP A 2 39.13 -24.36 36.60
CA ASP A 2 39.91 -23.45 37.45
C ASP A 2 41.29 -23.17 36.81
N TRP A 3 41.82 -21.95 36.99
CA TRP A 3 43.08 -21.53 36.39
C TRP A 3 44.24 -22.44 36.83
N LYS A 4 44.19 -22.95 38.07
CA LYS A 4 45.14 -23.93 38.61
C LYS A 4 45.12 -25.24 37.84
N ILE A 5 43.95 -25.72 37.43
CA ILE A 5 43.79 -26.96 36.66
C ILE A 5 44.34 -26.77 35.24
N ARG A 6 44.09 -25.61 34.62
CA ARG A 6 44.63 -25.29 33.28
C ARG A 6 46.15 -25.15 33.28
N LEU A 7 46.70 -24.53 34.32
CA LEU A 7 48.14 -24.38 34.48
C LEU A 7 48.78 -25.75 34.76
N GLY A 8 48.13 -26.59 35.59
CA GLY A 8 48.53 -27.98 35.77
C GLY A 8 48.50 -28.80 34.47
N LEU A 9 47.44 -28.68 33.66
CA LEU A 9 47.33 -29.37 32.38
C LEU A 9 48.36 -28.88 31.36
N GLY A 10 48.60 -27.56 31.29
CA GLY A 10 49.61 -26.95 30.43
C GLY A 10 51.03 -27.40 30.78
N SER A 11 51.35 -27.48 32.07
CA SER A 11 52.63 -27.99 32.56
C SER A 11 52.80 -29.50 32.32
N ALA A 12 51.74 -30.30 32.47
CA ALA A 12 51.76 -31.72 32.14
C ALA A 12 52.00 -31.97 30.63
N LEU A 13 51.32 -31.20 29.77
CA LEU A 13 51.54 -31.26 28.32
C LEU A 13 52.96 -30.77 27.93
N PHE A 14 53.52 -29.82 28.67
CA PHE A 14 54.90 -29.36 28.46
C PHE A 14 55.91 -30.47 28.79
N ALA A 15 55.72 -31.15 29.93
CA ALA A 15 56.54 -32.30 30.31
C ALA A 15 56.43 -33.44 29.27
N ALA A 16 55.22 -33.72 28.78
CA ALA A 16 55.01 -34.69 27.70
C ALA A 16 55.71 -34.28 26.38
N ALA A 17 55.69 -33.00 26.03
CA ALA A 17 56.38 -32.48 24.85
C ALA A 17 57.91 -32.57 24.98
N LEU A 18 58.47 -32.36 26.18
CA LEU A 18 59.90 -32.54 26.45
C LEU A 18 60.32 -34.01 26.34
N VAL A 19 59.55 -34.93 26.93
CA VAL A 19 59.83 -36.37 26.85
C VAL A 19 59.67 -36.89 25.42
N GLY A 20 58.60 -36.47 24.73
CA GLY A 20 58.38 -36.78 23.32
C GLY A 20 59.47 -36.19 22.42
N GLY A 21 59.98 -35.00 22.75
CA GLY A 21 61.08 -34.37 22.03
C GLY A 21 62.41 -35.09 22.21
N LEU A 22 62.72 -35.55 23.43
CA LEU A 22 63.89 -36.39 23.69
C LEU A 22 63.84 -37.71 22.91
N TYR A 23 62.67 -38.35 22.88
CA TYR A 23 62.46 -39.61 22.16
C TYR A 23 62.55 -39.41 20.63
N LEU A 24 61.89 -38.37 20.11
CA LEU A 24 61.91 -38.04 18.67
C LEU A 24 63.31 -37.61 18.20
N ALA A 25 64.01 -36.79 19.00
CA ALA A 25 65.39 -36.41 18.71
C ALA A 25 66.32 -37.63 18.73
N GLY A 26 66.13 -38.57 19.66
CA GLY A 26 66.87 -39.84 19.70
C GLY A 26 66.62 -40.71 18.47
N TYR A 27 65.35 -40.89 18.09
CA TYR A 27 64.96 -41.64 16.89
C TYR A 27 65.53 -41.05 15.61
N LEU A 28 65.40 -39.73 15.44
CA LEU A 28 65.95 -39.00 14.29
C LEU A 28 67.48 -39.05 14.25
N THR A 29 68.13 -39.04 15.42
CA THR A 29 69.59 -39.16 15.50
C THR A 29 70.06 -40.53 15.02
N LEU A 30 69.44 -41.62 15.50
CA LEU A 30 69.77 -42.98 15.07
C LEU A 30 69.51 -43.21 13.57
N THR A 31 68.37 -42.73 13.07
CA THR A 31 67.98 -42.90 11.66
C THR A 31 68.84 -42.07 10.71
N LEU A 32 69.18 -40.82 11.04
CA LEU A 32 70.01 -39.97 10.17
C LEU A 32 71.48 -40.42 10.16
N ILE A 33 71.99 -40.95 11.27
CA ILE A 33 73.35 -41.51 11.35
C ILE A 33 73.40 -42.92 10.74
N GLY A 34 72.28 -43.65 10.73
CA GLY A 34 72.16 -45.00 10.14
C GLY A 34 72.58 -46.11 11.10
N VAL A 35 72.41 -45.93 12.41
CA VAL A 35 72.81 -46.88 13.45
C VAL A 35 71.59 -47.59 14.01
N THR A 36 71.65 -48.92 14.08
CA THR A 36 70.64 -49.75 14.74
C THR A 36 71.01 -49.90 16.23
N ALA A 37 70.43 -49.07 17.08
CA ALA A 37 70.55 -49.16 18.53
C ALA A 37 69.16 -49.10 19.18
N ASP A 38 69.03 -49.64 20.39
CA ASP A 38 67.76 -49.62 21.11
C ASP A 38 67.37 -48.19 21.49
N LEU A 39 66.16 -47.80 21.06
CA LEU A 39 65.63 -46.46 21.32
C LEU A 39 65.06 -46.38 22.74
N SER A 40 65.70 -45.56 23.57
CA SER A 40 65.35 -45.25 24.95
C SER A 40 65.14 -43.73 25.13
N TRP A 41 64.50 -43.33 26.22
CA TRP A 41 64.20 -41.91 26.51
C TRP A 41 65.46 -41.04 26.67
N HIS A 42 66.61 -41.64 27.00
CA HIS A 42 67.89 -40.95 27.16
C HIS A 42 68.81 -41.10 25.93
N THR A 43 68.37 -41.78 24.86
CA THR A 43 69.22 -42.08 23.69
C THR A 43 69.78 -40.83 23.04
N TRP A 44 69.08 -39.70 23.06
CA TRP A 44 69.60 -38.45 22.50
C TRP A 44 70.84 -37.90 23.24
N TRP A 45 70.90 -38.05 24.58
CA TRP A 45 71.89 -37.36 25.41
C TRP A 45 73.35 -37.77 25.13
N PRO A 46 73.70 -39.07 25.04
CA PRO A 46 75.05 -39.49 24.67
C PRO A 46 75.50 -38.99 23.30
N TYR A 47 74.60 -38.96 22.31
CA TYR A 47 74.92 -38.48 20.96
C TYR A 47 75.09 -36.95 20.93
N TRP A 48 74.36 -36.22 21.75
CA TRP A 48 74.60 -34.79 21.94
C TRP A 48 75.98 -34.52 22.54
N GLN A 49 76.37 -35.26 23.58
CA GLN A 49 77.72 -35.16 24.17
C GLN A 49 78.82 -35.53 23.17
N ALA A 50 78.57 -36.51 22.30
CA ALA A 50 79.52 -36.91 21.25
C ALA A 50 79.82 -35.80 20.23
N THR A 51 79.00 -34.74 20.15
CA THR A 51 79.25 -33.62 19.22
C THR A 51 80.50 -32.79 19.54
N THR A 52 81.04 -32.90 20.76
CA THR A 52 82.27 -32.20 21.18
C THR A 52 83.55 -32.97 20.87
N LEU A 53 83.42 -34.25 20.49
CA LEU A 53 84.55 -35.12 20.17
C LEU A 53 84.92 -34.99 18.68
N PRO A 54 86.21 -34.75 18.33
CA PRO A 54 86.64 -34.55 16.94
C PRO A 54 86.29 -35.72 16.00
N GLN A 55 86.27 -36.95 16.53
CA GLN A 55 85.96 -38.16 15.77
C GLN A 55 84.53 -38.25 15.23
N PHE A 56 83.58 -37.46 15.76
CA PHE A 56 82.19 -37.46 15.31
C PHE A 56 81.82 -36.25 14.42
N ALA A 57 82.81 -35.41 14.07
CA ALA A 57 82.62 -34.19 13.25
C ALA A 57 81.75 -34.38 11.99
N PRO A 58 81.85 -35.48 11.21
CA PRO A 58 81.03 -35.70 10.02
C PRO A 58 79.52 -35.85 10.30
N TYR A 59 79.15 -36.26 11.52
CA TYR A 59 77.77 -36.56 11.93
C TYR A 59 77.14 -35.45 12.77
N VAL A 60 77.92 -34.46 13.22
CA VAL A 60 77.46 -33.35 14.08
C VAL A 60 76.27 -32.60 13.47
N TRP A 61 76.30 -32.32 12.17
CA TRP A 61 75.21 -31.58 11.51
C TRP A 61 73.89 -32.39 11.52
N LYS A 62 73.98 -33.72 11.40
CA LYS A 62 72.81 -34.62 11.47
C LYS A 62 72.22 -34.66 12.87
N ILE A 63 73.07 -34.72 13.90
CA ILE A 63 72.64 -34.68 15.32
C ILE A 63 71.99 -33.34 15.64
N LYS A 64 72.57 -32.22 15.18
CA LYS A 64 71.98 -30.88 15.37
C LYS A 64 70.63 -30.76 14.65
N LEU A 65 70.50 -31.29 13.43
CA LEU A 65 69.24 -31.30 12.69
C LEU A 65 68.17 -32.18 13.38
N ALA A 66 68.53 -33.38 13.82
CA ALA A 66 67.66 -34.27 14.59
C ALA A 66 67.18 -33.61 15.89
N THR A 67 68.07 -32.91 16.58
CA THR A 67 67.75 -32.16 17.81
C THR A 67 66.79 -31.01 17.52
N ALA A 68 67.05 -30.23 16.47
CA ALA A 68 66.19 -29.12 16.08
C ALA A 68 64.78 -29.61 15.74
N ILE A 69 64.64 -30.62 14.87
CA ILE A 69 63.33 -31.17 14.49
C ILE A 69 62.65 -31.85 15.69
N GLY A 70 63.43 -32.63 16.45
CA GLY A 70 62.97 -33.42 17.58
C GLY A 70 62.36 -32.57 18.69
N PHE A 71 62.90 -31.38 18.99
CA PHE A 71 62.34 -30.49 20.01
C PHE A 71 61.37 -29.44 19.46
N VAL A 72 61.61 -28.90 18.26
CA VAL A 72 60.75 -27.83 17.70
C VAL A 72 59.37 -28.36 17.36
N ALA A 73 59.23 -29.56 16.80
CA ALA A 73 57.93 -30.09 16.41
C ALA A 73 57.01 -30.35 17.64
N PRO A 74 57.44 -31.06 18.70
CA PRO A 74 56.62 -31.28 19.89
C PRO A 74 56.33 -29.99 20.68
N LEU A 75 57.31 -29.07 20.77
CA LEU A 75 57.09 -27.76 21.41
C LEU A 75 56.11 -26.89 20.60
N GLY A 76 56.15 -26.97 19.28
CA GLY A 76 55.17 -26.31 18.40
C GLY A 76 53.75 -26.84 18.60
N VAL A 77 53.58 -28.16 18.73
CA VAL A 77 52.29 -28.79 19.05
C VAL A 77 51.80 -28.39 20.44
N TRP A 78 52.69 -28.34 21.43
CA TRP A 78 52.36 -27.88 22.78
C TRP A 78 51.88 -26.42 22.78
N LEU A 79 52.62 -25.51 22.12
CA LEU A 79 52.23 -24.11 21.98
C LEU A 79 50.85 -23.97 21.31
N ALA A 80 50.61 -24.71 20.23
CA ALA A 80 49.32 -24.71 19.54
C ALA A 80 48.17 -25.22 20.44
N ALA A 81 48.41 -26.20 21.30
CA ALA A 81 47.43 -26.71 22.26
C ALA A 81 47.19 -25.77 23.46
N CYS A 82 48.22 -25.03 23.91
CA CYS A 82 48.11 -24.08 25.01
C CYS A 82 47.33 -22.81 24.66
N ILE A 83 47.40 -22.34 23.41
CA ILE A 83 46.69 -21.13 22.95
C ILE A 83 45.17 -21.19 23.22
N PRO A 84 44.42 -22.25 22.87
CA PRO A 84 43.00 -22.35 23.18
C PRO A 84 42.72 -22.63 24.66
N LEU A 85 43.60 -23.34 25.38
CA LEU A 85 43.45 -23.63 26.82
C LEU A 85 43.55 -22.37 27.69
N LEU A 86 44.39 -21.41 27.28
CA LEU A 86 44.61 -20.14 28.00
C LEU A 86 43.62 -19.05 27.60
N ARG A 87 42.93 -19.17 26.46
CA ARG A 87 41.86 -18.25 26.07
C ARG A 87 40.58 -18.53 26.87
N THR A 88 40.47 -17.87 28.02
CA THR A 88 39.18 -17.71 28.70
C THR A 88 38.27 -16.78 27.89
N LYS A 89 37.23 -17.32 27.25
CA LYS A 89 36.00 -16.53 27.07
C LYS A 89 35.31 -16.46 28.44
N GLN A 90 35.41 -15.31 29.11
CA GLN A 90 34.62 -15.08 30.33
C GLN A 90 33.14 -14.94 29.95
N ARG A 91 32.25 -15.54 30.75
CA ARG A 91 30.81 -15.48 30.54
C ARG A 91 30.32 -14.06 30.78
N SER A 92 29.57 -13.49 29.85
CA SER A 92 28.90 -12.20 30.05
C SER A 92 27.81 -12.29 31.11
N LEU A 93 27.73 -11.32 32.02
CA LEU A 93 26.68 -11.26 33.06
C LEU A 93 25.38 -10.59 32.58
N HIS A 94 25.45 -9.73 31.56
CA HIS A 94 24.35 -8.87 31.11
C HIS A 94 23.99 -9.02 29.62
N GLY A 95 24.43 -10.12 28.99
CA GLY A 95 24.20 -10.42 27.57
C GLY A 95 25.45 -10.25 26.69
N GLU A 96 25.43 -10.91 25.52
CA GLU A 96 26.51 -10.91 24.50
C GLU A 96 26.04 -10.33 23.16
N SER A 97 25.06 -9.41 23.17
CA SER A 97 24.58 -8.80 21.93
C SER A 97 25.73 -8.07 21.22
N ARG A 98 25.92 -8.36 19.94
CA ARG A 98 26.94 -7.76 19.08
C ARG A 98 26.38 -7.58 17.68
N PHE A 99 27.01 -6.73 16.87
CA PHE A 99 26.73 -6.71 15.45
C PHE A 99 27.27 -7.96 14.75
N ALA A 100 26.53 -8.41 13.74
CA ALA A 100 26.92 -9.49 12.86
C ALA A 100 28.18 -9.12 12.06
N GLN A 101 29.05 -10.10 11.87
CA GLN A 101 30.24 -9.99 11.03
C GLN A 101 29.99 -10.64 9.67
N LYS A 102 30.84 -10.35 8.68
CA LYS A 102 30.75 -10.95 7.33
C LYS A 102 30.58 -12.47 7.34
N SER A 103 31.25 -13.17 8.27
CA SER A 103 31.16 -14.62 8.44
C SER A 103 29.77 -15.09 8.88
N ASP A 104 29.06 -14.32 9.72
CA ASP A 104 27.68 -14.59 10.13
C ASP A 104 26.74 -14.46 8.92
N LEU A 105 26.88 -13.38 8.14
CA LEU A 105 26.11 -13.17 6.90
C LEU A 105 26.36 -14.27 5.86
N ALA A 106 27.62 -14.67 5.68
CA ALA A 106 28.01 -15.72 4.73
C ALA A 106 27.44 -17.09 5.14
N LYS A 107 27.49 -17.44 6.43
CA LYS A 107 26.90 -18.69 6.97
C LYS A 107 25.39 -18.73 6.78
N ALA A 108 24.71 -17.61 6.99
CA ALA A 108 23.28 -17.46 6.73
C ALA A 108 22.92 -17.38 5.23
N GLY A 109 23.92 -17.39 4.33
CA GLY A 109 23.70 -17.35 2.89
C GLY A 109 23.26 -15.99 2.33
N LEU A 110 23.28 -14.92 3.13
CA LEU A 110 22.80 -13.59 2.72
C LEU A 110 23.71 -12.89 1.71
N LEU A 111 24.96 -13.32 1.55
CA LEU A 111 25.90 -12.78 0.56
C LEU A 111 25.93 -13.57 -0.75
N LYS A 112 25.17 -14.66 -0.85
CA LYS A 112 25.09 -15.46 -2.07
C LYS A 112 24.29 -14.71 -3.13
N ASP A 113 24.75 -14.77 -4.37
CA ASP A 113 23.96 -14.25 -5.48
C ASP A 113 22.77 -15.18 -5.72
N SER A 114 21.61 -14.60 -6.00
CA SER A 114 20.37 -15.34 -6.16
C SER A 114 19.37 -14.53 -6.97
N PRO A 115 18.83 -15.08 -8.07
CA PRO A 115 17.85 -14.38 -8.91
C PRO A 115 16.53 -14.11 -8.18
N LYS A 116 16.26 -14.85 -7.11
CA LYS A 116 15.06 -14.72 -6.25
C LYS A 116 15.39 -14.03 -4.91
N GLY A 117 16.54 -13.37 -4.80
CA GLY A 117 16.95 -12.70 -3.57
C GLY A 117 16.31 -11.31 -3.44
N ILE A 118 15.61 -11.05 -2.33
CA ILE A 118 15.22 -9.68 -1.97
C ILE A 118 16.47 -8.96 -1.48
N VAL A 119 16.83 -7.86 -2.13
CA VAL A 119 17.97 -7.02 -1.76
C VAL A 119 17.58 -6.16 -0.56
N VAL A 120 18.34 -6.25 0.52
CA VAL A 120 17.99 -5.62 1.80
C VAL A 120 19.00 -4.60 2.31
N GLY A 121 20.20 -4.54 1.72
CA GLY A 121 21.28 -3.63 2.11
C GLY A 121 22.62 -3.99 1.49
N LYS A 122 23.71 -3.33 1.92
CA LYS A 122 25.09 -3.61 1.48
C LYS A 122 26.04 -3.84 2.65
N PHE A 123 26.85 -4.89 2.57
CA PHE A 123 27.96 -5.11 3.49
C PHE A 123 29.28 -4.85 2.76
N GLY A 124 29.81 -3.63 2.89
CA GLY A 124 30.94 -3.19 2.07
C GLY A 124 30.52 -3.07 0.59
N LYS A 125 31.13 -3.86 -0.30
CA LYS A 125 30.82 -3.85 -1.74
C LYS A 125 29.77 -4.90 -2.15
N GLU A 126 29.42 -5.83 -1.27
CA GLU A 126 28.52 -6.94 -1.58
C GLU A 126 27.07 -6.59 -1.18
N LEU A 127 26.10 -6.92 -2.04
CA LEU A 127 24.68 -6.79 -1.69
C LEU A 127 24.27 -7.91 -0.74
N ILE A 128 23.46 -7.57 0.25
CA ILE A 128 22.81 -8.51 1.16
C ILE A 128 21.47 -8.91 0.53
N ARG A 129 21.24 -10.21 0.35
CA ARG A 129 20.04 -10.77 -0.29
C ARG A 129 19.38 -11.83 0.56
N LEU A 130 18.08 -11.67 0.82
CA LEU A 130 17.25 -12.70 1.41
C LEU A 130 16.60 -13.56 0.32
N SER A 131 17.13 -14.77 0.11
CA SER A 131 16.58 -15.77 -0.81
C SER A 131 15.50 -16.63 -0.14
N GLY A 132 14.78 -17.42 -0.94
CA GLY A 132 13.79 -18.39 -0.44
C GLY A 132 12.36 -17.83 -0.46
N GLN A 133 11.54 -18.21 0.52
CA GLN A 133 10.13 -17.83 0.61
C GLN A 133 9.84 -16.83 1.76
N GLN A 134 10.86 -16.50 2.55
CA GLN A 134 10.72 -15.58 3.69
C GLN A 134 10.42 -14.14 3.26
N PHE A 135 9.68 -13.43 4.10
CA PHE A 135 9.24 -12.05 3.85
C PHE A 135 10.19 -11.04 4.50
N VAL A 136 10.15 -9.81 3.99
CA VAL A 136 10.97 -8.69 4.45
C VAL A 136 10.05 -7.52 4.77
N ILE A 137 10.19 -6.85 5.90
CA ILE A 137 9.47 -5.59 6.18
C ILE A 137 10.47 -4.45 6.34
N LEU A 138 10.15 -3.30 5.76
CA LEU A 138 10.95 -2.08 5.89
C LEU A 138 10.18 -1.04 6.71
N ALA A 139 10.72 -0.67 7.88
CA ALA A 139 10.24 0.45 8.68
C ALA A 139 11.17 1.66 8.47
N ALA A 140 10.68 2.67 7.75
CA ALA A 140 11.49 3.80 7.31
C ALA A 140 10.69 5.13 7.30
N PRO A 141 11.09 6.13 8.12
CA PRO A 141 10.42 7.43 8.16
C PRO A 141 10.38 8.14 6.79
N THR A 142 9.54 9.17 6.65
CA THR A 142 9.48 9.97 5.42
C THR A 142 10.83 10.61 5.07
N ARG A 143 11.16 10.72 3.78
CA ARG A 143 12.43 11.28 3.27
C ARG A 143 13.70 10.57 3.78
N SER A 144 13.62 9.29 4.15
CA SER A 144 14.75 8.50 4.66
C SER A 144 15.48 7.66 3.59
N GLY A 145 15.00 7.71 2.34
CA GLY A 145 15.59 7.01 1.20
C GLY A 145 14.99 5.63 0.89
N LYS A 146 13.83 5.25 1.44
CA LYS A 146 13.18 3.93 1.22
C LYS A 146 13.05 3.52 -0.26
N GLY A 147 12.62 4.46 -1.11
CA GLY A 147 12.48 4.26 -2.56
C GLY A 147 13.84 3.98 -3.23
N VAL A 148 14.84 4.79 -2.85
CA VAL A 148 16.19 4.74 -3.42
C VAL A 148 16.97 3.49 -2.96
N GLY A 149 16.79 3.08 -1.70
CA GLY A 149 17.62 2.03 -1.09
C GLY A 149 17.02 0.64 -1.09
N VAL A 150 15.70 0.51 -1.19
CA VAL A 150 15.04 -0.81 -1.16
C VAL A 150 14.13 -1.01 -2.36
N VAL A 151 13.24 -0.06 -2.69
CA VAL A 151 12.23 -0.25 -3.76
C VAL A 151 12.89 -0.44 -5.13
N ILE A 152 13.58 0.59 -5.64
CA ILE A 152 14.21 0.57 -6.96
C ILE A 152 15.27 -0.53 -7.07
N PRO A 153 16.16 -0.74 -6.08
CA PRO A 153 17.11 -1.85 -6.13
C PRO A 153 16.45 -3.22 -6.30
N ASN A 154 15.35 -3.49 -5.60
CA ASN A 154 14.63 -4.77 -5.75
C ASN A 154 13.96 -4.90 -7.11
N LEU A 155 13.36 -3.83 -7.64
CA LEU A 155 12.77 -3.84 -8.98
C LEU A 155 13.80 -4.11 -10.08
N LEU A 156 15.06 -3.73 -9.88
CA LEU A 156 16.16 -3.94 -10.83
C LEU A 156 16.93 -5.26 -10.63
N GLU A 157 16.86 -5.88 -9.44
CA GLU A 157 17.62 -7.09 -9.09
C GLU A 157 16.76 -8.36 -9.03
N TYR A 158 15.51 -8.27 -8.59
CA TYR A 158 14.63 -9.42 -8.41
C TYR A 158 14.11 -9.91 -9.77
N GLN A 159 14.49 -11.13 -10.18
CA GLN A 159 14.28 -11.65 -11.54
C GLN A 159 13.00 -12.49 -11.72
N GLU A 160 12.19 -12.60 -10.67
CA GLU A 160 10.90 -13.30 -10.69
C GLU A 160 9.75 -12.28 -10.77
N SER A 161 8.52 -12.75 -10.85
CA SER A 161 7.35 -11.90 -11.02
C SER A 161 7.15 -10.94 -9.85
N MET A 162 6.56 -9.78 -10.13
CA MET A 162 6.31 -8.76 -9.13
C MET A 162 4.94 -8.12 -9.30
N VAL A 163 4.28 -7.82 -8.18
CA VAL A 163 3.15 -6.90 -8.13
C VAL A 163 3.58 -5.75 -7.24
N VAL A 164 3.49 -4.53 -7.76
CA VAL A 164 4.11 -3.35 -7.18
C VAL A 164 3.01 -2.34 -6.90
N LEU A 165 2.80 -1.99 -5.64
CA LEU A 165 2.02 -0.81 -5.30
C LEU A 165 2.89 0.42 -5.55
N ASP A 166 2.46 1.31 -6.44
CA ASP A 166 3.27 2.44 -6.93
C ASP A 166 2.47 3.74 -6.90
N ILE A 167 2.45 4.40 -5.75
CA ILE A 167 1.62 5.59 -5.53
C ILE A 167 2.06 6.78 -6.37
N LYS A 168 3.36 6.88 -6.65
CA LYS A 168 3.96 8.02 -7.37
C LYS A 168 4.23 7.73 -8.84
N GLN A 169 4.06 6.48 -9.27
CA GLN A 169 4.44 6.01 -10.61
C GLN A 169 5.93 6.12 -10.94
N GLU A 170 6.77 6.48 -9.96
CA GLU A 170 8.21 6.59 -10.13
C GLU A 170 8.85 5.20 -10.30
N ASN A 171 8.26 4.17 -9.71
CA ASN A 171 8.75 2.81 -9.81
C ASN A 171 8.56 2.28 -11.23
N PHE A 172 7.38 2.47 -11.81
CA PHE A 172 7.11 2.14 -13.21
C PHE A 172 8.05 2.89 -14.16
N ASP A 173 8.15 4.21 -13.99
CA ASP A 173 8.92 5.07 -14.89
C ASP A 173 10.42 4.73 -14.91
N LEU A 174 11.00 4.37 -13.76
CA LEU A 174 12.44 4.07 -13.65
C LEU A 174 12.81 2.62 -13.99
N THR A 175 11.90 1.67 -13.81
CA THR A 175 12.28 0.24 -13.77
C THR A 175 11.60 -0.64 -14.82
N SER A 176 10.48 -0.19 -15.41
CA SER A 176 9.72 -0.99 -16.38
C SER A 176 10.55 -1.40 -17.60
N GLY A 177 11.34 -0.50 -18.17
CA GLY A 177 12.18 -0.77 -19.34
C GLY A 177 13.21 -1.87 -19.09
N TRP A 178 13.85 -1.86 -17.92
CA TRP A 178 14.80 -2.91 -17.55
C TRP A 178 14.11 -4.25 -17.36
N ARG A 179 13.01 -4.28 -16.61
CA ARG A 179 12.29 -5.54 -16.39
C ARG A 179 11.78 -6.15 -17.70
N ALA A 180 11.32 -5.32 -18.65
CA ALA A 180 11.00 -5.77 -20.00
C ALA A 180 12.22 -6.39 -20.72
N SER A 181 13.40 -5.76 -20.63
CA SER A 181 14.65 -6.30 -21.21
C SER A 181 15.05 -7.66 -20.63
N GLN A 182 14.59 -7.98 -19.41
CA GLN A 182 14.81 -9.27 -18.74
C GLN A 182 13.75 -10.33 -19.13
N GLY A 183 12.87 -10.02 -20.08
CA GLY A 183 11.83 -10.93 -20.57
C GLY A 183 10.57 -10.97 -19.71
N HIS A 184 10.31 -9.92 -18.92
CA HIS A 184 9.04 -9.80 -18.19
C HIS A 184 7.98 -9.14 -19.07
N ASP A 185 6.76 -9.67 -19.02
CA ASP A 185 5.59 -8.92 -19.48
C ASP A 185 5.30 -7.79 -18.48
N ILE A 186 5.20 -6.55 -18.94
CA ILE A 186 5.03 -5.38 -18.07
C ILE A 186 3.64 -4.78 -18.23
N TYR A 187 2.95 -4.59 -17.12
CA TYR A 187 1.61 -4.02 -17.06
C TYR A 187 1.56 -2.88 -16.04
N LEU A 188 0.89 -1.79 -16.41
CA LEU A 188 0.51 -0.69 -15.52
C LEU A 188 -1.01 -0.68 -15.39
N PHE A 189 -1.53 -0.95 -14.20
CA PHE A 189 -2.93 -0.82 -13.85
C PHE A 189 -3.12 0.46 -13.04
N ASN A 190 -3.63 1.51 -13.69
CA ASN A 190 -3.97 2.80 -13.11
C ASN A 190 -5.44 3.12 -13.45
N PRO A 191 -6.40 2.60 -12.67
CA PRO A 191 -7.83 2.70 -13.00
C PRO A 191 -8.41 4.11 -12.88
N PHE A 192 -7.63 5.10 -12.42
CA PHE A 192 -8.04 6.49 -12.30
C PHE A 192 -7.07 7.43 -13.05
N ALA A 193 -6.41 6.92 -14.09
CA ALA A 193 -5.46 7.68 -14.90
C ALA A 193 -6.14 8.86 -15.61
N GLU A 194 -5.76 10.09 -15.27
CA GLU A 194 -6.25 11.29 -15.97
C GLU A 194 -5.83 11.33 -17.45
N ASP A 195 -4.64 10.80 -17.76
CA ASP A 195 -4.14 10.66 -19.12
C ASP A 195 -4.68 9.41 -19.85
N ARG A 196 -5.56 8.64 -19.18
CA ARG A 196 -6.16 7.38 -19.65
C ARG A 196 -5.15 6.29 -19.99
N ARG A 197 -3.92 6.36 -19.49
CA ARG A 197 -2.89 5.34 -19.74
C ARG A 197 -2.97 4.25 -18.68
N THR A 198 -3.59 3.14 -19.05
CA THR A 198 -3.66 1.96 -18.19
C THR A 198 -3.93 0.71 -19.02
N HIS A 199 -3.42 -0.41 -18.54
CA HIS A 199 -3.88 -1.73 -18.92
C HIS A 199 -5.18 -2.05 -18.19
N ARG A 200 -5.93 -3.00 -18.73
CA ARG A 200 -7.24 -3.38 -18.22
C ARG A 200 -7.18 -4.69 -17.44
N TRP A 201 -7.99 -4.76 -16.40
CA TRP A 201 -8.20 -5.96 -15.60
C TRP A 201 -9.67 -6.05 -15.18
N ASN A 202 -10.36 -7.09 -15.61
CA ASN A 202 -11.76 -7.34 -15.29
C ASN A 202 -11.86 -8.34 -14.13
N PRO A 203 -12.37 -7.94 -12.94
CA PRO A 203 -12.53 -8.84 -11.80
C PRO A 203 -13.46 -10.03 -12.05
N LEU A 204 -14.43 -9.90 -12.97
CA LEU A 204 -15.41 -10.95 -13.25
C LEU A 204 -14.84 -12.07 -14.14
N SER A 205 -13.65 -11.89 -14.73
CA SER A 205 -13.08 -12.90 -15.64
C SER A 205 -12.68 -14.21 -14.96
N TYR A 206 -12.63 -14.24 -13.64
CA TYR A 206 -12.26 -15.42 -12.86
C TYR A 206 -13.47 -16.27 -12.47
N ILE A 207 -14.68 -15.85 -12.85
CA ILE A 207 -15.91 -16.61 -12.67
C ILE A 207 -15.90 -17.79 -13.65
N SER A 208 -16.15 -18.99 -13.13
CA SER A 208 -16.17 -20.20 -13.94
C SER A 208 -17.24 -20.16 -15.04
N ALA A 209 -16.85 -20.64 -16.22
CA ALA A 209 -17.77 -20.92 -17.31
C ALA A 209 -18.69 -22.11 -16.99
N ASP A 210 -18.32 -22.97 -16.04
CA ASP A 210 -19.16 -24.07 -15.57
C ASP A 210 -20.20 -23.55 -14.55
N PRO A 211 -21.51 -23.67 -14.86
CA PRO A 211 -22.58 -23.26 -13.95
C PRO A 211 -22.48 -23.87 -12.54
N ALA A 212 -21.91 -25.07 -12.39
CA ALA A 212 -21.78 -25.74 -11.10
C ALA A 212 -20.89 -24.98 -10.10
N PHE A 213 -19.88 -24.26 -10.58
CA PHE A 213 -18.94 -23.50 -9.74
C PHE A 213 -19.22 -21.99 -9.75
N ARG A 214 -19.98 -21.52 -10.72
CA ARG A 214 -20.23 -20.09 -10.98
C ARG A 214 -20.78 -19.33 -9.78
N ILE A 215 -21.77 -19.88 -9.07
CA ILE A 215 -22.37 -19.20 -7.91
C ILE A 215 -21.33 -18.98 -6.80
N SER A 216 -20.48 -19.99 -6.55
CA SER A 216 -19.43 -19.88 -5.53
C SER A 216 -18.38 -18.82 -5.88
N ASP A 217 -17.98 -18.73 -7.15
CA ASP A 217 -17.08 -17.67 -7.61
C ASP A 217 -17.72 -16.28 -7.48
N ILE A 218 -18.99 -16.13 -7.87
CA ILE A 218 -19.73 -14.87 -7.76
C ILE A 218 -19.86 -14.44 -6.30
N GLN A 219 -20.23 -15.37 -5.40
CA GLN A 219 -20.32 -15.09 -3.96
C GLN A 219 -18.97 -14.71 -3.36
N SER A 220 -17.87 -15.30 -3.84
CA SER A 220 -16.53 -14.95 -3.40
C SER A 220 -16.18 -13.50 -3.75
N ILE A 221 -16.50 -13.06 -4.97
CA ILE A 221 -16.33 -11.66 -5.39
C ILE A 221 -17.28 -10.74 -4.62
N ALA A 222 -18.53 -11.16 -4.41
CA ALA A 222 -19.51 -10.40 -3.64
C ALA A 222 -19.05 -10.19 -2.19
N ALA A 223 -18.43 -11.18 -1.56
CA ALA A 223 -17.88 -11.05 -0.21
C ALA A 223 -16.73 -10.04 -0.13
N MET A 224 -15.96 -9.87 -1.22
CA MET A 224 -14.91 -8.85 -1.30
C MET A 224 -15.47 -7.44 -1.49
N LEU A 225 -16.53 -7.29 -2.30
CA LEU A 225 -17.18 -6.00 -2.56
C LEU A 225 -18.04 -5.52 -1.39
N TYR A 226 -18.73 -6.46 -0.73
CA TYR A 226 -19.62 -6.21 0.39
C TYR A 226 -19.08 -6.96 1.62
N PRO A 227 -18.03 -6.48 2.29
CA PRO A 227 -17.47 -7.14 3.47
C PRO A 227 -18.47 -7.17 4.64
N ASP A 228 -18.32 -8.14 5.55
CA ASP A 228 -19.21 -8.23 6.72
C ASP A 228 -19.02 -7.01 7.63
N GLY A 229 -20.14 -6.34 7.92
CA GLY A 229 -20.19 -5.20 8.85
C GLY A 229 -20.54 -5.60 10.29
N SER A 230 -20.96 -4.61 11.08
CA SER A 230 -21.50 -4.83 12.43
C SER A 230 -22.78 -5.69 12.37
N ASP A 231 -23.20 -6.25 13.52
CA ASP A 231 -24.37 -7.15 13.58
C ASP A 231 -25.63 -6.55 12.94
N GLY A 232 -25.85 -5.24 13.06
CA GLY A 232 -26.98 -4.54 12.44
C GLY A 232 -26.90 -4.41 10.92
N GLN A 233 -25.71 -4.51 10.32
CA GLN A 233 -25.49 -4.41 8.86
C GLN A 233 -25.51 -5.77 8.15
N LYS A 234 -25.38 -6.88 8.90
CA LYS A 234 -25.28 -8.24 8.33
C LYS A 234 -26.43 -8.60 7.39
N PHE A 235 -27.66 -8.22 7.75
CA PHE A 235 -28.82 -8.45 6.89
C PHE A 235 -28.67 -7.73 5.56
N TRP A 236 -28.38 -6.42 5.58
CA TRP A 236 -28.26 -5.59 4.38
C TRP A 236 -27.10 -6.03 3.49
N VAL A 237 -25.95 -6.35 4.07
CA VAL A 237 -24.79 -6.90 3.35
C VAL A 237 -25.13 -8.24 2.68
N SER A 238 -25.79 -9.15 3.40
CA SER A 238 -26.22 -10.43 2.85
C SER A 238 -27.19 -10.27 1.68
N GLN A 239 -28.16 -9.37 1.81
CA GLN A 239 -29.09 -9.07 0.72
C GLN A 239 -28.41 -8.38 -0.48
N ALA A 240 -27.44 -7.50 -0.25
CA ALA A 240 -26.64 -6.90 -1.32
C ALA A 240 -25.83 -7.96 -2.09
N ARG A 241 -25.23 -8.93 -1.40
CA ARG A 241 -24.55 -10.08 -2.03
C ARG A 241 -25.52 -10.94 -2.85
N ASN A 242 -26.75 -11.14 -2.38
CA ASN A 242 -27.79 -11.85 -3.15
C ASN A 242 -28.18 -11.07 -4.41
N ALA A 243 -28.36 -9.75 -4.31
CA ALA A 243 -28.65 -8.89 -5.46
C ALA A 243 -27.50 -8.92 -6.49
N PHE A 244 -26.25 -8.81 -6.03
CA PHE A 244 -25.07 -8.97 -6.88
C PHE A 244 -25.04 -10.31 -7.59
N THR A 245 -25.41 -11.39 -6.88
CA THR A 245 -25.51 -12.73 -7.46
C THR A 245 -26.55 -12.79 -8.56
N ALA A 246 -27.75 -12.21 -8.35
CA ALA A 246 -28.81 -12.19 -9.34
C ALA A 246 -28.39 -11.45 -10.63
N PHE A 247 -27.85 -10.23 -10.49
CA PHE A 247 -27.42 -9.43 -11.64
C PHE A 247 -26.25 -10.06 -12.39
N THR A 248 -25.28 -10.59 -11.67
CA THR A 248 -24.10 -11.21 -12.30
C THR A 248 -24.49 -12.50 -13.03
N LEU A 249 -25.33 -13.35 -12.44
CA LEU A 249 -25.85 -14.55 -13.12
C LEU A 249 -26.60 -14.19 -14.40
N TYR A 250 -27.45 -13.17 -14.37
CA TYR A 250 -28.16 -12.69 -15.56
C TYR A 250 -27.19 -12.37 -16.71
N LEU A 251 -26.14 -11.59 -16.43
CA LEU A 251 -25.17 -11.19 -17.45
C LEU A 251 -24.38 -12.38 -18.01
N PHE A 252 -23.92 -13.28 -17.14
CA PHE A 252 -23.19 -14.48 -17.58
C PHE A 252 -24.06 -15.44 -18.40
N GLU A 253 -25.33 -15.63 -18.04
CA GLU A 253 -26.25 -16.49 -18.79
C GLU A 253 -26.68 -15.85 -20.12
N SER A 254 -26.81 -14.52 -20.15
CA SER A 254 -26.96 -13.77 -21.41
C SER A 254 -25.75 -13.97 -22.32
N PHE A 255 -24.54 -13.77 -21.78
CA PHE A 255 -23.29 -13.97 -22.51
C PHE A 255 -23.12 -15.41 -23.02
N ASP A 256 -23.46 -16.41 -22.20
CA ASP A 256 -23.46 -17.82 -22.61
C ASP A 256 -24.40 -18.09 -23.78
N THR A 257 -25.55 -17.41 -23.79
CA THR A 257 -26.54 -17.50 -24.87
C THR A 257 -26.03 -16.84 -26.14
N GLU A 258 -25.48 -15.63 -26.04
CA GLU A 258 -24.83 -14.92 -27.16
C GLU A 258 -23.71 -15.76 -27.80
N ARG A 259 -22.90 -16.42 -26.97
CA ARG A 259 -21.84 -17.33 -27.42
C ARG A 259 -22.40 -18.57 -28.11
N LYS A 260 -23.46 -19.18 -27.58
CA LYS A 260 -24.15 -20.32 -28.22
C LYS A 260 -24.77 -19.93 -29.56
N LEU A 261 -25.26 -18.70 -29.68
CA LEU A 261 -25.78 -18.12 -30.93
C LEU A 261 -24.68 -17.68 -31.90
N GLN A 262 -23.40 -17.82 -31.54
CA GLN A 262 -22.24 -17.48 -32.36
C GLN A 262 -22.27 -16.04 -32.88
N LEU A 263 -22.75 -15.09 -32.06
CA LEU A 263 -22.70 -13.68 -32.42
C LEU A 263 -21.26 -13.25 -32.74
N PRO A 264 -21.03 -12.28 -33.64
CA PRO A 264 -19.68 -11.82 -33.96
C PRO A 264 -18.89 -11.42 -32.71
N PHE A 265 -17.57 -11.66 -32.69
CA PHE A 265 -16.71 -11.45 -31.51
C PHE A 265 -16.73 -9.99 -30.98
N GLY A 266 -17.08 -9.01 -31.83
CA GLY A 266 -17.26 -7.60 -31.42
C GLY A 266 -18.65 -7.25 -30.89
N ALA A 267 -19.64 -8.13 -31.08
CA ALA A 267 -21.01 -7.98 -30.57
C ALA A 267 -21.20 -8.70 -29.22
N GLN A 268 -20.40 -9.73 -28.93
CA GLN A 268 -20.39 -10.41 -27.63
C GLN A 268 -19.80 -9.49 -26.55
N ARG A 269 -20.55 -9.24 -25.48
CA ARG A 269 -20.08 -8.42 -24.35
C ARG A 269 -19.83 -9.30 -23.15
N PHE A 270 -18.56 -9.47 -22.79
CA PHE A 270 -18.20 -10.22 -21.59
C PHE A 270 -18.64 -9.44 -20.35
N PRO A 271 -19.29 -10.07 -19.34
CA PRO A 271 -19.79 -9.37 -18.17
C PRO A 271 -18.73 -8.53 -17.44
N THR A 272 -19.10 -7.30 -17.08
CA THR A 272 -18.25 -6.39 -16.30
C THR A 272 -18.96 -5.84 -15.05
N LEU A 273 -18.20 -5.32 -14.09
CA LEU A 273 -18.79 -4.67 -12.91
C LEU A 273 -19.60 -3.43 -13.27
N GLY A 274 -19.19 -2.68 -14.30
CA GLY A 274 -20.00 -1.55 -14.79
C GLY A 274 -21.29 -1.99 -15.47
N GLU A 275 -21.31 -3.15 -16.14
CA GLU A 275 -22.56 -3.72 -16.65
C GLU A 275 -23.49 -4.18 -15.53
N VAL A 276 -22.95 -4.77 -14.45
CA VAL A 276 -23.71 -5.09 -13.24
C VAL A 276 -24.34 -3.82 -12.66
N TYR A 277 -23.56 -2.73 -12.55
CA TYR A 277 -24.08 -1.45 -12.09
C TYR A 277 -25.17 -0.89 -13.01
N ARG A 278 -24.95 -0.84 -14.32
CA ARG A 278 -25.94 -0.35 -15.31
C ARG A 278 -27.23 -1.18 -15.28
N LEU A 279 -27.13 -2.50 -15.24
CA LEU A 279 -28.28 -3.40 -15.16
C LEU A 279 -29.12 -3.11 -13.91
N SER A 280 -28.47 -2.87 -12.78
CA SER A 280 -29.12 -2.56 -11.50
C SER A 280 -29.81 -1.18 -11.45
N SER A 281 -29.47 -0.30 -12.40
CA SER A 281 -30.03 1.05 -12.50
C SER A 281 -31.27 1.12 -13.39
N GLY A 282 -31.57 0.04 -14.12
CA GLY A 282 -32.74 -0.04 -14.98
C GLY A 282 -32.60 0.80 -16.24
N ASP A 283 -33.72 0.98 -16.94
CA ASP A 283 -33.81 1.69 -18.21
C ASP A 283 -34.64 2.98 -18.12
N GLY A 284 -34.79 3.53 -16.91
CA GLY A 284 -35.60 4.71 -16.62
C GLY A 284 -37.07 4.42 -16.32
N ARG A 285 -37.53 3.17 -16.45
CA ARG A 285 -38.85 2.72 -15.97
C ARG A 285 -38.80 2.37 -14.47
N ASP A 286 -39.95 2.00 -13.92
CA ASP A 286 -40.02 1.41 -12.58
C ASP A 286 -39.05 0.23 -12.47
N LEU A 287 -38.14 0.30 -11.49
CA LEU A 287 -37.03 -0.63 -11.38
C LEU A 287 -37.54 -2.05 -11.11
N ARG A 288 -38.56 -2.21 -10.25
CA ARG A 288 -39.08 -3.54 -9.91
C ARG A 288 -39.75 -4.18 -11.13
N ALA A 289 -40.56 -3.44 -11.87
CA ALA A 289 -41.17 -3.90 -13.11
C ALA A 289 -40.12 -4.25 -14.18
N TYR A 290 -39.07 -3.43 -14.31
CA TYR A 290 -37.94 -3.71 -15.19
C TYR A 290 -37.25 -5.04 -14.83
N LEU A 291 -36.90 -5.23 -13.55
CA LEU A 291 -36.26 -6.45 -13.07
C LEU A 291 -37.17 -7.69 -13.19
N GLN A 292 -38.48 -7.56 -12.93
CA GLN A 292 -39.46 -8.62 -13.21
C GLN A 292 -39.43 -9.00 -14.68
N GLY A 293 -39.37 -8.04 -15.59
CA GLY A 293 -39.21 -8.25 -17.01
C GLY A 293 -37.96 -9.07 -17.36
N LEU A 294 -36.83 -8.82 -16.69
CA LEU A 294 -35.61 -9.63 -16.86
C LEU A 294 -35.82 -11.10 -16.49
N THR A 295 -36.61 -11.40 -15.46
CA THR A 295 -36.86 -12.79 -15.02
C THR A 295 -37.63 -13.64 -16.03
N THR A 296 -38.35 -13.00 -16.97
CA THR A 296 -39.13 -13.68 -18.02
C THR A 296 -38.27 -14.24 -19.15
N ARG A 297 -36.97 -13.92 -19.18
CA ARG A 297 -36.08 -14.36 -20.25
C ARG A 297 -35.94 -15.90 -20.26
N PRO A 298 -36.11 -16.55 -21.42
CA PRO A 298 -36.12 -18.02 -21.50
C PRO A 298 -34.76 -18.65 -21.21
N PHE A 299 -33.67 -17.90 -21.42
CA PHE A 299 -32.32 -18.38 -21.17
C PHE A 299 -31.95 -18.46 -19.69
N LEU A 300 -32.75 -17.86 -18.79
CA LEU A 300 -32.41 -17.82 -17.37
C LEU A 300 -32.61 -19.16 -16.68
N SER A 301 -31.58 -19.57 -15.94
CA SER A 301 -31.59 -20.75 -15.09
C SER A 301 -32.56 -20.62 -13.92
N LYS A 302 -32.83 -21.76 -13.27
CA LYS A 302 -33.62 -21.80 -12.03
C LYS A 302 -32.94 -21.01 -10.91
N ASP A 303 -31.62 -21.04 -10.85
CA ASP A 303 -30.85 -20.38 -9.79
C ASP A 303 -30.88 -18.86 -9.97
N ALA A 304 -30.70 -18.35 -11.19
CA ALA A 304 -30.85 -16.93 -11.49
C ALA A 304 -32.27 -16.45 -11.16
N LYS A 305 -33.31 -17.20 -11.57
CA LYS A 305 -34.71 -16.88 -11.25
C LYS A 305 -34.98 -16.86 -9.74
N THR A 306 -34.42 -17.82 -9.00
CA THR A 306 -34.52 -17.87 -7.53
C THR A 306 -33.84 -16.65 -6.89
N ALA A 307 -32.65 -16.27 -7.36
CA ALA A 307 -31.92 -15.11 -6.86
C ALA A 307 -32.71 -13.81 -7.08
N PHE A 308 -33.31 -13.62 -8.26
CA PHE A 308 -34.22 -12.49 -8.50
C PHE A 308 -35.50 -12.57 -7.66
N ALA A 309 -36.10 -13.74 -7.50
CA ALA A 309 -37.32 -13.90 -6.69
C ALA A 309 -37.08 -13.52 -5.23
N ASN A 310 -35.92 -13.84 -4.66
CA ASN A 310 -35.54 -13.45 -3.29
C ASN A 310 -35.42 -11.94 -3.12
N LEU A 311 -34.94 -11.24 -4.16
CA LEU A 311 -34.85 -9.78 -4.18
C LEU A 311 -36.22 -9.12 -4.42
N LEU A 312 -36.99 -9.63 -5.37
CA LEU A 312 -38.27 -9.08 -5.82
C LEU A 312 -39.45 -9.43 -4.91
N SER A 313 -39.28 -10.33 -3.93
CA SER A 313 -40.30 -10.63 -2.93
C SER A 313 -40.27 -9.70 -1.72
N GLN A 314 -39.23 -8.88 -1.58
CA GLN A 314 -39.10 -7.92 -0.48
C GLN A 314 -40.12 -6.78 -0.62
N ALA A 315 -40.53 -6.20 0.50
CA ALA A 315 -41.36 -4.99 0.54
C ALA A 315 -40.63 -3.80 -0.12
N ASP A 316 -41.36 -2.80 -0.62
CA ASP A 316 -40.78 -1.71 -1.42
C ASP A 316 -39.68 -0.91 -0.70
N GLU A 317 -39.89 -0.55 0.56
CA GLU A 317 -38.88 0.14 1.37
C GLU A 317 -37.62 -0.73 1.57
N THR A 318 -37.81 -2.03 1.84
CA THR A 318 -36.71 -2.97 2.00
C THR A 318 -35.95 -3.19 0.69
N PHE A 319 -36.66 -3.30 -0.43
CA PHE A 319 -36.07 -3.40 -1.76
C PHE A 319 -35.21 -2.17 -2.09
N ALA A 320 -35.74 -0.96 -1.85
CA ALA A 320 -34.99 0.28 -2.05
C ALA A 320 -33.71 0.33 -1.19
N SER A 321 -33.81 -0.05 0.10
CA SER A 321 -32.66 -0.11 1.01
C SER A 321 -31.60 -1.15 0.58
N ILE A 322 -32.03 -2.34 0.12
CA ILE A 322 -31.14 -3.36 -0.43
C ILE A 322 -30.42 -2.82 -1.67
N MET A 323 -31.14 -2.18 -2.60
CA MET A 323 -30.56 -1.61 -3.81
C MET A 323 -29.59 -0.47 -3.50
N GLY A 324 -29.87 0.36 -2.49
CA GLY A 324 -28.95 1.39 -1.99
C GLY A 324 -27.65 0.78 -1.48
N THR A 325 -27.75 -0.22 -0.60
CA THR A 325 -26.59 -0.95 -0.05
C THR A 325 -25.80 -1.66 -1.15
N PHE A 326 -26.49 -2.24 -2.14
CA PHE A 326 -25.88 -2.91 -3.28
C PHE A 326 -25.11 -1.93 -4.19
N LYS A 327 -25.66 -0.75 -4.49
CA LYS A 327 -25.04 0.21 -5.42
C LYS A 327 -23.84 0.95 -4.82
N GLU A 328 -23.82 1.14 -3.51
CA GLU A 328 -22.82 1.97 -2.82
C GLU A 328 -21.37 1.68 -3.25
N PRO A 329 -20.84 0.44 -3.18
CA PRO A 329 -19.47 0.16 -3.61
C PRO A 329 -19.29 0.23 -5.14
N LEU A 330 -20.36 0.00 -5.91
CA LEU A 330 -20.30 0.05 -7.38
C LEU A 330 -20.41 1.47 -7.95
N ASN A 331 -20.71 2.49 -7.14
CA ASN A 331 -20.77 3.88 -7.59
C ASN A 331 -19.45 4.37 -8.21
N ALA A 332 -18.32 3.76 -7.87
CA ALA A 332 -17.04 4.06 -8.50
C ALA A 332 -17.08 3.84 -10.03
N TRP A 333 -17.88 2.89 -10.52
CA TRP A 333 -18.04 2.56 -11.95
C TRP A 333 -18.88 3.57 -12.74
N ILE A 334 -19.43 4.60 -12.09
CA ILE A 334 -19.95 5.78 -12.79
C ILE A 334 -18.80 6.48 -13.55
N ASN A 335 -17.56 6.38 -13.05
CA ASN A 335 -16.40 6.92 -13.74
C ASN A 335 -16.08 6.10 -15.00
N PRO A 336 -16.15 6.68 -16.21
CA PRO A 336 -15.92 5.96 -17.46
C PRO A 336 -14.48 5.44 -17.60
N VAL A 337 -13.50 6.08 -16.94
CA VAL A 337 -12.11 5.61 -16.94
C VAL A 337 -11.98 4.32 -16.15
N LEU A 338 -12.59 4.23 -14.96
CA LEU A 338 -12.59 3.00 -14.16
C LEU A 338 -13.38 1.89 -14.86
N ASP A 339 -14.54 2.22 -15.44
CA ASP A 339 -15.36 1.26 -16.17
C ASP A 339 -14.58 0.63 -17.34
N GLU A 340 -13.94 1.45 -18.17
CA GLU A 340 -13.12 0.91 -19.27
C GLU A 340 -11.83 0.24 -18.77
N ALA A 341 -11.21 0.72 -17.69
CA ALA A 341 -10.07 0.05 -17.06
C ALA A 341 -10.40 -1.36 -16.54
N THR A 342 -11.69 -1.65 -16.31
CA THR A 342 -12.15 -2.95 -15.80
C THR A 342 -13.05 -3.70 -16.79
N SER A 343 -13.10 -3.25 -18.05
CA SER A 343 -13.98 -3.84 -19.06
C SER A 343 -13.42 -5.15 -19.65
N ARG A 344 -12.10 -5.31 -19.66
CA ARG A 344 -11.39 -6.45 -20.27
C ARG A 344 -10.12 -6.81 -19.49
N ASN A 345 -9.44 -7.87 -19.92
CA ASN A 345 -8.12 -8.23 -19.41
C ASN A 345 -7.05 -8.01 -20.47
N ASP A 346 -6.04 -7.21 -20.14
CA ASP A 346 -4.77 -7.23 -20.85
C ASP A 346 -3.76 -8.15 -20.12
N PHE A 347 -4.02 -8.51 -18.86
CA PHE A 347 -3.27 -9.49 -18.08
C PHE A 347 -4.17 -10.31 -17.14
N LEU A 348 -3.69 -11.48 -16.73
CA LEU A 348 -4.38 -12.36 -15.76
C LEU A 348 -3.57 -12.53 -14.49
N LEU A 349 -4.22 -12.46 -13.34
CA LEU A 349 -3.59 -12.64 -12.03
C LEU A 349 -3.14 -14.10 -11.81
N THR A 350 -3.74 -15.07 -12.51
CA THR A 350 -3.32 -16.48 -12.50
C THR A 350 -1.95 -16.71 -13.12
N ASP A 351 -1.45 -15.75 -13.90
CA ASP A 351 -0.22 -15.92 -14.67
C ASP A 351 1.03 -15.50 -13.91
N VAL A 352 0.88 -14.76 -12.80
CA VAL A 352 2.01 -14.20 -12.04
C VAL A 352 2.99 -15.26 -11.53
N ARG A 353 2.54 -16.50 -11.35
CA ARG A 353 3.37 -17.66 -10.98
C ARG A 353 3.71 -18.59 -12.15
N LYS A 354 3.08 -18.41 -13.32
CA LYS A 354 3.25 -19.25 -14.51
C LYS A 354 4.27 -18.70 -15.50
N LYS A 355 4.34 -17.38 -15.62
CA LYS A 355 5.30 -16.66 -16.46
C LYS A 355 5.87 -15.46 -15.71
N LYS A 356 7.03 -14.97 -16.17
CA LYS A 356 7.64 -13.75 -15.64
C LYS A 356 6.85 -12.53 -16.08
N MET A 357 6.26 -11.83 -15.13
CA MET A 357 5.53 -10.59 -15.40
C MET A 357 5.69 -9.59 -14.26
N THR A 358 5.39 -8.32 -14.52
CA THR A 358 5.36 -7.29 -13.49
C THR A 358 4.17 -6.38 -13.67
N ILE A 359 3.35 -6.31 -12.63
CA ILE A 359 2.15 -5.49 -12.60
C ILE A 359 2.39 -4.34 -11.63
N TYR A 360 2.39 -3.11 -12.15
CA TYR A 360 2.43 -1.90 -11.35
C TYR A 360 1.01 -1.40 -11.13
N ILE A 361 0.64 -1.17 -9.87
CA ILE A 361 -0.63 -0.57 -9.47
C ILE A 361 -0.35 0.91 -9.24
N GLY A 362 -0.59 1.71 -10.27
CA GLY A 362 -0.32 3.13 -10.27
C GLY A 362 -1.53 3.89 -9.74
N ILE A 363 -1.47 4.43 -8.52
CA ILE A 363 -2.59 5.20 -7.95
C ILE A 363 -2.07 6.48 -7.34
N GLN A 364 -2.48 7.61 -7.91
CA GLN A 364 -2.05 8.92 -7.42
C GLN A 364 -2.60 9.20 -6.00
N PRO A 365 -1.89 9.97 -5.16
CA PRO A 365 -2.29 10.26 -3.79
C PRO A 365 -3.72 10.83 -3.64
N ASN A 366 -4.12 11.71 -4.57
CA ASN A 366 -5.46 12.31 -4.61
C ASN A 366 -6.58 11.31 -4.92
N LYS A 367 -6.25 10.12 -5.43
CA LYS A 367 -7.20 9.05 -5.78
C LYS A 367 -7.17 7.85 -4.84
N LEU A 368 -6.29 7.85 -3.84
CA LEU A 368 -6.14 6.71 -2.91
C LEU A 368 -7.43 6.35 -2.18
N ALA A 369 -8.18 7.35 -1.69
CA ALA A 369 -9.42 7.13 -0.95
C ALA A 369 -10.49 6.46 -1.83
N GLU A 370 -10.67 6.96 -3.06
CA GLU A 370 -11.59 6.41 -4.07
C GLU A 370 -11.15 5.02 -4.56
N SER A 371 -9.84 4.73 -4.53
CA SER A 371 -9.25 3.49 -5.05
C SER A 371 -9.26 2.32 -4.07
N ARG A 372 -9.57 2.53 -2.78
CA ARG A 372 -9.44 1.49 -1.74
C ARG A 372 -10.19 0.21 -2.10
N LEU A 373 -11.42 0.35 -2.61
CA LEU A 373 -12.25 -0.80 -2.97
C LEU A 373 -11.61 -1.63 -4.08
N ILE A 374 -11.20 -0.99 -5.19
CA ILE A 374 -10.61 -1.70 -6.33
C ILE A 374 -9.24 -2.31 -5.98
N ILE A 375 -8.46 -1.65 -5.12
CA ILE A 375 -7.20 -2.21 -4.59
C ILE A 375 -7.47 -3.46 -3.75
N ASN A 376 -8.42 -3.38 -2.81
CA ASN A 376 -8.78 -4.52 -1.97
C ASN A 376 -9.31 -5.68 -2.82
N LEU A 377 -10.14 -5.40 -3.83
CA LEU A 377 -10.60 -6.39 -4.78
C LEU A 377 -9.44 -7.02 -5.56
N PHE A 378 -8.50 -6.22 -6.03
CA PHE A 378 -7.32 -6.68 -6.78
C PHE A 378 -6.46 -7.63 -5.94
N PHE A 379 -6.08 -7.25 -4.72
CA PHE A 379 -5.26 -8.09 -3.87
C PHE A 379 -6.02 -9.32 -3.38
N SER A 380 -7.32 -9.20 -3.08
CA SER A 380 -8.17 -10.35 -2.71
C SER A 380 -8.24 -11.37 -3.83
N GLN A 381 -8.47 -10.91 -5.06
CA GLN A 381 -8.46 -11.77 -6.23
C GLN A 381 -7.08 -12.38 -6.48
N LEU A 382 -6.02 -11.58 -6.41
CA LEU A 382 -4.63 -12.02 -6.62
C LEU A 382 -4.25 -13.16 -5.68
N ILE A 383 -4.51 -13.00 -4.38
CA ILE A 383 -4.22 -14.04 -3.39
C ILE A 383 -5.11 -15.26 -3.65
N ASN A 384 -6.43 -15.08 -3.75
CA ASN A 384 -7.37 -16.21 -3.85
C ASN A 384 -7.14 -17.09 -5.07
N VAL A 385 -6.76 -16.54 -6.23
CA VAL A 385 -6.50 -17.36 -7.43
C VAL A 385 -5.11 -18.02 -7.40
N ASN A 386 -4.17 -17.47 -6.63
CA ASN A 386 -2.81 -17.99 -6.53
C ASN A 386 -2.57 -18.85 -5.28
N THR A 387 -3.56 -19.04 -4.42
CA THR A 387 -3.49 -19.93 -3.23
C THR A 387 -4.40 -21.16 -3.33
N ARG A 388 -4.96 -21.45 -4.51
CA ARG A 388 -5.76 -22.66 -4.77
C ARG A 388 -4.90 -23.93 -4.80
N GLU A 389 -3.68 -23.83 -5.33
CA GLU A 389 -2.79 -24.96 -5.56
C GLU A 389 -1.35 -24.65 -5.14
N LEU A 390 -0.74 -25.63 -4.48
CA LEU A 390 0.66 -25.58 -4.08
C LEU A 390 1.58 -25.76 -5.31
N PRO A 391 2.74 -25.06 -5.36
CA PRO A 391 3.67 -25.15 -6.48
C PRO A 391 4.20 -26.58 -6.73
N GLN A 392 4.24 -27.44 -5.71
CA GLN A 392 4.68 -28.83 -5.84
C GLN A 392 3.67 -29.70 -6.61
N ASN A 393 2.40 -29.32 -6.60
CA ASN A 393 1.31 -30.09 -7.20
C ASN A 393 1.02 -29.67 -8.65
N ASN A 394 1.54 -28.53 -9.09
CA ASN A 394 1.31 -27.99 -10.42
C ASN A 394 2.63 -27.52 -11.07
N PRO A 395 3.17 -28.29 -12.05
CA PRO A 395 4.41 -27.95 -12.75
C PRO A 395 4.38 -26.62 -13.54
N GLU A 396 3.21 -26.04 -13.80
CA GLU A 396 3.10 -24.71 -14.43
C GLU A 396 3.51 -23.59 -13.48
N LEU A 397 3.41 -23.77 -12.16
CA LEU A 397 3.66 -22.75 -11.13
C LEU A 397 5.17 -22.62 -10.82
N LYS A 398 5.95 -22.25 -11.83
CA LYS A 398 7.42 -22.23 -11.83
C LYS A 398 8.04 -21.01 -11.14
N HIS A 399 7.29 -19.91 -11.07
CA HIS A 399 7.80 -18.61 -10.64
C HIS A 399 7.36 -18.23 -9.22
N GLN A 400 8.16 -17.37 -8.58
CA GLN A 400 7.74 -16.65 -7.36
C GLN A 400 7.12 -15.30 -7.74
N CYS A 401 6.20 -14.82 -6.92
CA CYS A 401 5.65 -13.48 -7.06
C CYS A 401 5.96 -12.65 -5.81
N LEU A 402 6.71 -11.56 -5.95
CA LEU A 402 6.96 -10.61 -4.86
C LEU A 402 5.95 -9.46 -4.91
N LEU A 403 5.18 -9.32 -3.83
CA LEU A 403 4.31 -8.19 -3.57
C LEU A 403 5.16 -7.09 -2.92
N LEU A 404 5.61 -6.13 -3.73
CA LEU A 404 6.33 -4.95 -3.26
C LEU A 404 5.32 -3.84 -2.98
N MET A 405 5.06 -3.59 -1.71
CA MET A 405 4.01 -2.67 -1.27
C MET A 405 4.66 -1.35 -0.83
N ASP A 406 4.95 -0.46 -1.78
CA ASP A 406 5.42 0.88 -1.44
C ASP A 406 4.30 1.64 -0.73
N GLU A 407 4.62 2.20 0.43
CA GLU A 407 3.64 2.86 1.32
C GLU A 407 2.43 1.98 1.65
N PHE A 408 2.70 0.75 2.14
CA PHE A 408 1.69 -0.28 2.42
C PHE A 408 0.48 0.20 3.25
N THR A 409 0.67 1.08 4.23
CA THR A 409 -0.40 1.58 5.12
C THR A 409 -1.27 2.66 4.46
N SER A 410 -0.81 3.31 3.39
CA SER A 410 -1.52 4.43 2.76
C SER A 410 -2.82 4.01 2.05
N ILE A 411 -2.88 2.77 1.56
CA ILE A 411 -4.06 2.19 0.91
C ILE A 411 -5.13 1.75 1.93
N GLY A 412 -4.83 1.87 3.24
CA GLY A 412 -5.68 1.40 4.31
C GLY A 412 -5.54 -0.09 4.55
N LYS A 413 -6.54 -0.67 5.22
CA LYS A 413 -6.52 -2.08 5.61
C LYS A 413 -6.87 -2.97 4.41
N VAL A 414 -5.92 -3.84 4.04
CA VAL A 414 -6.12 -4.93 3.08
C VAL A 414 -6.27 -6.25 3.84
N ASP A 415 -7.50 -6.67 4.09
CA ASP A 415 -7.82 -7.81 4.98
C ASP A 415 -7.25 -9.15 4.49
N ILE A 416 -7.25 -9.38 3.18
CA ILE A 416 -6.72 -10.62 2.63
C ILE A 416 -5.22 -10.76 2.93
N LEU A 417 -4.45 -9.67 2.86
CA LEU A 417 -3.01 -9.72 3.11
C LEU A 417 -2.71 -9.98 4.59
N ALA A 418 -3.52 -9.40 5.49
CA ALA A 418 -3.42 -9.66 6.92
C ALA A 418 -3.73 -11.11 7.29
N SER A 419 -4.76 -11.70 6.66
CA SER A 419 -5.17 -13.09 6.92
C SER A 419 -4.32 -14.13 6.19
N SER A 420 -3.76 -13.80 5.02
CA SER A 420 -2.98 -14.73 4.20
C SER A 420 -1.49 -14.77 4.52
N VAL A 421 -0.97 -13.79 5.27
CA VAL A 421 0.46 -13.66 5.57
C VAL A 421 1.06 -14.95 6.18
N SER A 422 0.28 -15.70 6.97
CA SER A 422 0.73 -16.91 7.65
C SER A 422 0.93 -18.13 6.76
N TYR A 423 0.36 -18.16 5.55
CA TYR A 423 0.42 -19.34 4.67
C TYR A 423 0.88 -19.04 3.23
N MET A 424 0.75 -17.80 2.74
CA MET A 424 1.04 -17.49 1.33
C MET A 424 2.50 -17.70 0.91
N ALA A 425 3.43 -17.76 1.87
CA ALA A 425 4.84 -18.10 1.64
C ALA A 425 4.99 -19.48 0.97
N GLY A 426 4.20 -20.48 1.43
CA GLY A 426 4.20 -21.83 0.88
C GLY A 426 3.71 -21.88 -0.58
N TYR A 427 2.94 -20.88 -0.99
CA TYR A 427 2.45 -20.70 -2.35
C TYR A 427 3.41 -19.88 -3.24
N ASN A 428 4.67 -19.67 -2.84
CA ASN A 428 5.63 -18.88 -3.60
C ASN A 428 5.20 -17.41 -3.83
N ILE A 429 4.34 -16.87 -2.96
CA ILE A 429 3.99 -15.45 -2.89
C ILE A 429 4.77 -14.84 -1.73
N ARG A 430 5.55 -13.79 -2.01
CA ARG A 430 6.39 -13.09 -1.03
C ARG A 430 5.87 -11.70 -0.77
N LEU A 431 6.05 -11.21 0.44
CA LEU A 431 5.64 -9.85 0.83
C LEU A 431 6.86 -9.01 1.19
N LEU A 432 6.86 -7.79 0.66
CA LEU A 432 7.77 -6.70 1.03
C LEU A 432 6.94 -5.44 1.33
N PRO A 433 6.36 -5.30 2.54
CA PRO A 433 5.67 -4.10 2.94
C PRO A 433 6.64 -3.02 3.40
N ILE A 434 6.38 -1.81 2.94
CA ILE A 434 7.17 -0.62 3.28
C ILE A 434 6.27 0.33 4.07
N ILE A 435 6.61 0.51 5.34
CA ILE A 435 5.85 1.30 6.32
C ILE A 435 6.70 2.44 6.85
N GLN A 436 6.07 3.51 7.34
CA GLN A 436 6.81 4.64 7.90
C GLN A 436 7.36 4.33 9.29
N SER A 437 6.56 3.66 10.11
CA SER A 437 6.90 3.19 11.46
C SER A 437 5.97 2.04 11.86
N MET A 438 6.32 1.34 12.94
CA MET A 438 5.46 0.28 13.49
C MET A 438 4.16 0.85 14.05
N ALA A 439 4.21 2.04 14.67
CA ALA A 439 3.01 2.73 15.14
C ALA A 439 1.99 3.02 14.02
N GLN A 440 2.46 3.32 12.80
CA GLN A 440 1.59 3.52 11.64
C GLN A 440 0.90 2.21 11.19
N LEU A 441 1.61 1.09 11.29
CA LEU A 441 1.04 -0.23 11.03
C LEU A 441 -0.04 -0.54 12.06
N ASP A 442 0.24 -0.33 13.36
CA ASP A 442 -0.70 -0.48 14.46
C ASP A 442 -1.95 0.38 14.29
N ALA A 443 -1.81 1.63 13.85
CA ALA A 443 -2.94 2.53 13.60
C ALA A 443 -3.85 2.04 12.47
N THR A 444 -3.31 1.29 11.50
CA THR A 444 -4.07 0.82 10.32
C THR A 444 -4.70 -0.55 10.54
N TYR A 445 -3.96 -1.48 11.14
CA TYR A 445 -4.35 -2.89 11.28
C TYR A 445 -4.75 -3.28 12.71
N GLY A 446 -4.48 -2.43 13.70
CA GLY A 446 -4.57 -2.79 15.12
C GLY A 446 -3.35 -3.61 15.59
N LYS A 447 -3.07 -3.56 16.89
CA LYS A 447 -1.85 -4.15 17.48
C LYS A 447 -1.73 -5.67 17.25
N ASP A 448 -2.82 -6.41 17.38
CA ASP A 448 -2.79 -7.88 17.29
C ASP A 448 -2.47 -8.36 15.86
N ILE A 449 -3.10 -7.73 14.86
CA ILE A 449 -2.85 -8.05 13.45
C ILE A 449 -1.46 -7.56 13.04
N SER A 450 -1.07 -6.36 13.47
CA SER A 450 0.27 -5.82 13.18
C SER A 450 1.38 -6.72 13.75
N ARG A 451 1.22 -7.22 14.97
CA ARG A 451 2.14 -8.22 15.55
C ARG A 451 2.18 -9.51 14.73
N THR A 452 1.05 -9.97 14.21
CA THR A 452 0.97 -11.16 13.34
C THR A 452 1.71 -10.91 12.03
N ILE A 453 1.51 -9.75 11.41
CA ILE A 453 2.25 -9.34 10.20
C ILE A 453 3.74 -9.35 10.51
N ILE A 454 4.20 -8.63 11.53
CA ILE A 454 5.61 -8.51 11.91
C ILE A 454 6.25 -9.88 12.18
N THR A 455 5.57 -10.77 12.90
CA THR A 455 6.07 -12.12 13.26
C THR A 455 6.26 -13.01 12.03
N ASN A 456 5.47 -12.82 10.97
CA ASN A 456 5.64 -13.57 9.72
C ASN A 456 6.73 -12.98 8.80
N HIS A 457 7.30 -11.82 9.13
CA HIS A 457 8.43 -11.23 8.41
C HIS A 457 9.73 -11.60 9.10
N ALA A 458 10.39 -12.63 8.56
CA ALA A 458 11.65 -13.14 9.12
C ALA A 458 12.78 -12.09 9.10
N LEU A 459 12.70 -11.08 8.24
CA LEU A 459 13.69 -10.01 8.16
C LEU A 459 13.02 -8.63 8.26
N GLN A 460 13.58 -7.78 9.12
CA GLN A 460 13.15 -6.40 9.33
C GLN A 460 14.30 -5.46 9.03
N ILE A 461 14.05 -4.46 8.18
CA ILE A 461 15.00 -3.39 7.88
C ILE A 461 14.56 -2.15 8.64
N ILE A 462 15.46 -1.62 9.46
CA ILE A 462 15.22 -0.49 10.36
C ILE A 462 16.14 0.66 9.97
N TYR A 463 15.53 1.79 9.62
CA TYR A 463 16.24 3.04 9.40
C TYR A 463 16.34 3.85 10.70
N ALA A 464 17.19 4.88 10.70
CA ALA A 464 17.30 5.79 11.84
C ALA A 464 15.90 6.35 12.21
N PRO A 465 15.37 6.08 13.42
CA PRO A 465 14.05 6.54 13.83
C PRO A 465 14.06 8.05 14.09
N ARG A 466 12.90 8.70 13.93
CA ARG A 466 12.71 10.11 14.33
C ARG A 466 12.10 10.22 15.72
N GLU A 467 11.09 9.40 15.97
CA GLU A 467 10.31 9.36 17.20
C GLU A 467 11.10 8.65 18.31
N GLN A 468 10.89 9.03 19.57
CA GLN A 468 11.69 8.56 20.70
C GLN A 468 11.26 7.17 21.18
N GLN A 469 9.96 6.88 21.19
CA GLN A 469 9.43 5.54 21.50
C GLN A 469 9.95 4.50 20.49
N ASP A 470 9.89 4.77 19.18
CA ASP A 470 10.46 3.89 18.16
C ASP A 470 11.95 3.60 18.42
N ALA A 471 12.73 4.62 18.82
CA ALA A 471 14.14 4.47 19.13
C ALA A 471 14.40 3.62 20.39
N ASN A 472 13.52 3.71 21.40
CA ASN A 472 13.58 2.88 22.59
C ASN A 472 13.25 1.42 22.25
N ASP A 473 12.17 1.20 21.51
CA ASP A 473 11.72 -0.13 21.11
C ASP A 473 12.80 -0.83 20.25
N TYR A 474 13.39 -0.11 19.28
CA TYR A 474 14.49 -0.66 18.48
C TYR A 474 15.75 -0.92 19.31
N SER A 475 16.10 -0.06 20.25
CA SER A 475 17.21 -0.31 21.18
C SER A 475 17.01 -1.60 21.98
N ASP A 476 15.79 -1.84 22.47
CA ASP A 476 15.44 -3.06 23.19
C ASP A 476 15.47 -4.29 22.29
N MET A 477 15.01 -4.18 21.04
CA MET A 477 15.07 -5.26 20.05
C MET A 477 16.51 -5.65 19.68
N LEU A 478 17.45 -4.70 19.68
CA LEU A 478 18.88 -4.98 19.45
C LEU A 478 19.54 -5.70 20.63
N GLY A 479 18.95 -5.62 21.81
CA GLY A 479 19.41 -6.27 23.02
C GLY A 479 20.57 -5.55 23.70
N TYR A 480 21.12 -6.24 24.70
CA TYR A 480 22.08 -5.69 25.65
C TYR A 480 23.41 -6.45 25.60
N THR A 481 24.50 -5.74 25.83
CA THR A 481 25.85 -6.25 25.95
C THR A 481 26.45 -5.89 27.30
N THR A 482 27.37 -6.73 27.77
CA THR A 482 28.16 -6.47 28.98
C THR A 482 29.38 -5.62 28.61
N VAL A 483 29.53 -4.45 29.24
CA VAL A 483 30.71 -3.58 29.07
C VAL A 483 31.47 -3.52 30.38
N ARG A 484 32.78 -3.73 30.32
CA ARG A 484 33.66 -3.65 31.48
C ARG A 484 34.16 -2.22 31.65
N LYS A 485 33.88 -1.64 32.80
CA LYS A 485 34.36 -0.33 33.20
C LYS A 485 35.57 -0.51 34.10
N GLU A 486 36.70 0.04 33.66
CA GLU A 486 37.89 0.16 34.51
C GLU A 486 37.83 1.51 35.22
N SER A 487 37.72 1.48 36.54
CA SER A 487 37.85 2.66 37.37
C SER A 487 39.28 2.72 37.89
N VAL A 488 40.00 3.77 37.48
CA VAL A 488 41.38 4.00 37.92
C VAL A 488 41.38 5.16 38.92
N THR A 489 41.62 4.84 40.19
CA THR A 489 41.79 5.84 41.23
C THR A 489 43.28 6.12 41.41
N ARG A 490 43.71 7.36 41.17
CA ARG A 490 45.10 7.79 41.39
C ARG A 490 45.20 8.56 42.70
N GLY A 491 45.85 7.94 43.69
CA GLY A 491 46.29 8.56 44.94
C GLY A 491 47.80 8.39 45.11
N ARG A 492 48.28 8.06 46.32
CA ARG A 492 49.68 7.70 46.58
C ARG A 492 50.10 6.39 45.89
N ASP A 493 49.13 5.49 45.68
CA ASP A 493 49.21 4.30 44.84
C ASP A 493 48.09 4.33 43.77
N THR A 494 48.29 3.64 42.64
CA THR A 494 47.26 3.51 41.59
C THR A 494 46.43 2.25 41.85
N SER A 495 45.16 2.43 42.21
CA SER A 495 44.20 1.33 42.35
C SER A 495 43.35 1.21 41.09
N ARG A 496 43.17 -0.03 40.60
CA ARG A 496 42.33 -0.34 39.43
C ARG A 496 41.22 -1.29 39.87
N SER A 497 39.98 -0.83 39.74
CA SER A 497 38.80 -1.65 39.94
C SER A 497 38.12 -1.92 38.60
N HIS A 498 37.60 -3.12 38.44
CA HIS A 498 36.83 -3.48 37.24
C HIS A 498 35.41 -3.86 37.65
N SER A 499 34.43 -3.20 37.04
CA SER A 499 33.01 -3.54 37.19
C SER A 499 32.40 -3.83 35.82
N ASP A 500 31.50 -4.80 35.78
CA ASP A 500 30.72 -5.08 34.58
C ASP A 500 29.39 -4.32 34.65
N GLU A 501 29.03 -3.61 33.58
CA GLU A 501 27.78 -2.85 33.48
C GLU A 501 26.97 -3.33 32.26
N ARG A 502 25.64 -3.31 32.39
CA ARG A 502 24.70 -3.58 31.28
C ARG A 502 24.62 -2.34 30.39
N ARG A 503 24.87 -2.49 29.08
CA ARG A 503 24.70 -1.44 28.08
C ARG A 503 23.85 -1.95 26.91
N ALA A 504 22.93 -1.14 26.39
CA ALA A 504 22.27 -1.47 25.13
C ALA A 504 23.31 -1.59 24.00
N LEU A 505 23.08 -2.47 23.01
CA LEU A 505 23.99 -2.61 21.88
C LEU A 505 24.14 -1.28 21.11
N MET A 506 23.03 -0.57 20.95
CA MET A 506 23.02 0.85 20.61
C MET A 506 21.98 1.55 21.49
N LEU A 507 22.35 2.69 22.07
CA LEU A 507 21.43 3.52 22.82
C LEU A 507 20.42 4.19 21.86
N PRO A 508 19.21 4.57 22.32
CA PRO A 508 18.22 5.25 21.48
C PRO A 508 18.79 6.49 20.75
N GLN A 509 19.61 7.28 21.43
CA GLN A 509 20.29 8.44 20.82
C GLN A 509 21.34 8.04 19.77
N GLU A 510 22.01 6.89 19.92
CA GLU A 510 22.96 6.38 18.94
C GLU A 510 22.24 5.87 17.68
N LEU A 511 21.03 5.29 17.84
CA LEU A 511 20.18 4.88 16.73
C LEU A 511 19.67 6.09 15.92
N LYS A 512 19.24 7.14 16.61
CA LYS A 512 18.83 8.41 15.97
C LYS A 512 20.03 9.08 15.27
N ALA A 513 21.23 8.96 15.83
CA ALA A 513 22.46 9.49 15.28
C ALA A 513 23.15 8.56 14.25
N MET A 514 22.53 7.45 13.85
CA MET A 514 23.10 6.50 12.87
C MET A 514 23.34 7.12 11.48
N GLY A 515 22.68 8.25 11.19
CA GLY A 515 22.80 8.96 9.92
C GLY A 515 21.95 8.35 8.82
N THR A 516 22.14 8.86 7.59
CA THR A 516 21.36 8.46 6.42
C THR A 516 22.03 7.36 5.59
N ASP A 517 23.31 7.06 5.85
CA ASP A 517 24.11 6.08 5.10
C ASP A 517 24.02 4.65 5.65
N LYS A 518 23.59 4.49 6.90
CA LYS A 518 23.57 3.19 7.60
C LYS A 518 22.16 2.76 7.94
N GLU A 519 21.96 1.46 8.00
CA GLU A 519 20.73 0.81 8.43
C GLU A 519 21.04 -0.41 9.30
N VAL A 520 20.03 -0.86 10.05
CA VAL A 520 20.12 -2.10 10.83
C VAL A 520 19.12 -3.10 10.28
N ILE A 521 19.56 -4.33 10.11
CA ILE A 521 18.73 -5.45 9.69
C ILE A 521 18.65 -6.45 10.84
N LEU A 522 17.43 -6.84 11.18
CA LEU A 522 17.16 -7.95 12.08
C LEU A 522 16.69 -9.12 11.23
N PHE A 523 17.33 -10.28 11.36
CA PHE A 523 16.97 -11.48 10.61
C PHE A 523 16.96 -12.68 11.55
N GLU A 524 15.85 -13.41 11.60
CA GLU A 524 15.69 -14.58 12.48
C GLU A 524 16.77 -15.65 12.29
N GLY A 525 17.30 -15.79 11.07
CA GLY A 525 18.37 -16.73 10.77
C GLY A 525 19.76 -16.33 11.29
N ILE A 526 19.91 -15.14 11.89
CA ILE A 526 21.15 -14.68 12.52
C ILE A 526 20.84 -14.16 13.93
N PRO A 527 21.49 -14.67 14.99
CA PRO A 527 21.22 -14.25 16.37
C PRO A 527 21.72 -12.83 16.71
N HIS A 528 22.28 -12.12 15.74
CA HIS A 528 22.97 -10.86 15.90
C HIS A 528 22.44 -9.84 14.90
N PRO A 529 22.06 -8.63 15.33
CA PRO A 529 21.67 -7.55 14.43
C PRO A 529 22.78 -7.25 13.41
N VAL A 530 22.40 -6.96 12.18
CA VAL A 530 23.34 -6.61 11.11
C VAL A 530 23.31 -5.10 10.92
N LYS A 531 24.42 -4.41 11.23
CA LYS A 531 24.60 -3.00 10.86
C LYS A 531 25.29 -2.93 9.51
N CYS A 532 24.66 -2.30 8.53
CA CYS A 532 25.12 -2.30 7.15
C CYS A 532 24.90 -0.96 6.45
N ASP A 533 25.41 -0.83 5.23
CA ASP A 533 25.30 0.35 4.39
C ASP A 533 23.98 0.33 3.62
N LYS A 534 23.28 1.46 3.60
CA LYS A 534 22.13 1.64 2.72
C LYS A 534 22.57 1.61 1.27
N ILE A 535 21.70 1.09 0.43
CA ILE A 535 21.88 1.22 -1.02
C ILE A 535 21.44 2.64 -1.43
N ARG A 536 22.19 3.23 -2.35
CA ARG A 536 21.75 4.39 -3.13
C ARG A 536 21.88 4.06 -4.60
N TYR A 537 20.77 3.72 -5.26
CA TYR A 537 20.83 3.22 -6.63
C TYR A 537 21.55 4.21 -7.58
N TYR A 538 21.41 5.52 -7.36
CA TYR A 538 22.01 6.55 -8.20
C TYR A 538 23.53 6.71 -8.02
N GLU A 539 24.11 6.22 -6.91
CA GLU A 539 25.56 6.27 -6.66
C GLU A 539 26.28 5.01 -7.17
N ASP A 540 25.55 3.94 -7.47
CA ASP A 540 26.10 2.65 -7.84
C ASP A 540 25.81 2.31 -9.30
N LYS A 541 26.89 2.24 -10.10
CA LYS A 541 26.86 1.93 -11.54
C LYS A 541 26.11 0.64 -11.86
N ARG A 542 26.04 -0.31 -10.91
CA ARG A 542 25.27 -1.56 -11.07
C ARG A 542 23.79 -1.28 -11.33
N PHE A 543 23.22 -0.26 -10.70
CA PHE A 543 21.80 0.08 -10.84
C PHE A 543 21.57 1.14 -11.92
N THR A 544 22.41 2.19 -12.01
CA THR A 544 22.22 3.24 -13.00
C THR A 544 22.33 2.73 -14.44
N ALA A 545 23.19 1.75 -14.70
CA ALA A 545 23.28 1.08 -16.00
C ALA A 545 22.01 0.28 -16.39
N ARG A 546 21.11 0.06 -15.43
CA ARG A 546 19.84 -0.64 -15.59
C ARG A 546 18.64 0.29 -15.62
N LEU A 547 18.84 1.61 -15.61
CA LEU A 547 17.73 2.55 -15.80
C LEU A 547 17.50 2.70 -17.30
N LEU A 548 16.58 1.91 -17.84
CA LEU A 548 16.19 1.95 -19.25
C LEU A 548 14.90 2.77 -19.43
N PRO A 549 14.66 3.35 -20.63
CA PRO A 549 13.41 4.08 -20.90
C PRO A 549 12.17 3.24 -20.62
N LYS A 550 11.14 3.88 -20.03
CA LYS A 550 9.89 3.20 -19.68
C LYS A 550 9.20 2.58 -20.89
N VAL A 551 8.47 1.51 -20.64
CA VAL A 551 7.64 0.85 -21.67
C VAL A 551 6.42 1.70 -22.01
N GLY A 552 5.93 1.57 -23.25
CA GLY A 552 4.69 2.22 -23.67
C GLY A 552 3.47 1.62 -22.98
N VAL A 553 2.55 2.46 -22.53
CA VAL A 553 1.26 2.06 -21.93
C VAL A 553 0.13 2.41 -22.90
N PRO A 554 -0.81 1.49 -23.18
CA PRO A 554 -1.97 1.76 -24.03
C PRO A 554 -2.84 2.88 -23.43
N VAL A 555 -3.46 3.66 -24.31
CA VAL A 555 -4.44 4.70 -23.95
C VAL A 555 -5.83 4.10 -24.09
N LEU A 556 -6.66 4.20 -23.06
CA LEU A 556 -8.05 3.74 -23.11
C LEU A 556 -8.88 4.55 -24.10
N GLN A 557 -9.68 3.83 -24.89
CA GLN A 557 -10.66 4.41 -25.80
C GLN A 557 -12.01 4.42 -25.08
N LEU A 558 -12.52 5.60 -24.72
CA LEU A 558 -13.82 5.70 -24.08
C LEU A 558 -14.92 5.77 -25.15
N GLU A 559 -15.99 5.00 -25.00
CA GLU A 559 -17.17 5.08 -25.88
C GLU A 559 -17.70 6.53 -25.89
N GLY A 560 -17.83 7.13 -27.08
CA GLY A 560 -18.22 8.53 -27.28
C GLY A 560 -17.07 9.54 -27.39
N SER A 561 -15.83 9.15 -27.11
CA SER A 561 -14.66 10.03 -27.31
C SER A 561 -14.03 9.80 -28.68
N VAL A 562 -14.49 10.54 -29.70
CA VAL A 562 -13.72 10.65 -30.95
C VAL A 562 -12.42 11.38 -30.61
N PRO A 563 -11.24 10.82 -30.93
CA PRO A 563 -9.99 11.57 -30.77
C PRO A 563 -10.05 12.79 -31.68
N MET A 564 -9.94 13.99 -31.11
CA MET A 564 -9.72 15.22 -31.85
C MET A 564 -8.26 15.25 -32.36
N GLY A 565 -7.95 14.31 -33.25
CA GLY A 565 -6.65 14.16 -33.91
C GLY A 565 -6.70 14.78 -35.28
N LYS A 566 -5.90 15.82 -35.51
CA LYS A 566 -5.66 16.51 -36.79
C LYS A 566 -5.47 15.51 -37.94
N LYS A 567 -6.52 15.24 -38.73
CA LYS A 567 -6.42 14.69 -40.10
C LYS A 567 -7.56 15.23 -40.96
N THR A 568 -7.16 16.11 -41.88
CA THR A 568 -7.61 16.20 -43.27
C THR A 568 -9.11 16.27 -43.55
N ILE A 569 -9.57 17.47 -43.91
CA ILE A 569 -10.79 17.70 -44.68
C ILE A 569 -10.67 16.91 -45.99
N ALA A 570 -11.43 15.83 -46.13
CA ALA A 570 -11.65 15.16 -47.41
C ALA A 570 -13.06 14.54 -47.42
N ILE A 571 -14.01 15.35 -47.90
CA ILE A 571 -15.11 15.00 -48.82
C ILE A 571 -15.82 13.66 -48.55
N ALA A 572 -17.03 13.76 -48.01
CA ALA A 572 -18.15 12.87 -48.33
C ALA A 572 -19.45 13.67 -48.26
N ALA A 573 -19.62 14.58 -49.23
CA ALA A 573 -20.94 14.96 -49.72
C ALA A 573 -21.34 13.93 -50.80
N VAL A 574 -22.64 13.74 -51.02
CA VAL A 574 -23.32 12.68 -51.80
C VAL A 574 -23.61 11.49 -50.87
N THR A 575 -24.80 11.33 -50.29
CA THR A 575 -26.11 11.12 -50.93
C THR A 575 -27.13 11.27 -49.79
N SER A 576 -28.12 12.16 -49.79
CA SER A 576 -29.46 11.86 -50.29
C SER A 576 -30.29 13.15 -50.23
N LEU A 577 -30.75 13.61 -51.38
CA LEU A 577 -31.83 14.59 -51.53
C LEU A 577 -33.00 13.87 -52.21
N ALA A 578 -34.21 14.37 -51.96
CA ALA A 578 -35.53 13.95 -52.44
C ALA A 578 -36.22 12.94 -51.50
N LEU A 579 -37.34 13.25 -50.85
CA LEU A 579 -38.49 14.04 -51.31
C LEU A 579 -39.10 14.88 -50.17
N ALA A 580 -39.42 16.13 -50.49
CA ALA A 580 -40.31 17.01 -49.75
C ALA A 580 -41.43 17.49 -50.68
N GLY A 581 -42.63 17.68 -50.11
CA GLY A 581 -43.84 18.22 -50.73
C GLY A 581 -44.96 17.18 -50.76
N PHE A 582 -46.18 17.39 -50.27
CA PHE A 582 -46.96 18.59 -49.94
C PHE A 582 -48.11 18.15 -49.01
N ALA A 583 -48.58 19.03 -48.10
CA ALA A 583 -50.00 19.38 -47.92
C ALA A 583 -50.24 20.16 -46.60
N GLN A 584 -51.00 21.25 -46.74
CA GLN A 584 -51.41 22.21 -45.71
C GLN A 584 -52.62 21.74 -44.87
N SER A 585 -52.71 22.34 -43.67
CA SER A 585 -53.94 22.89 -43.03
C SER A 585 -55.09 21.95 -42.64
N SER A 586 -55.37 21.88 -41.33
CA SER A 586 -56.59 22.45 -40.72
C SER A 586 -56.67 22.15 -39.22
N ALA A 587 -57.20 23.11 -38.45
CA ALA A 587 -57.35 23.11 -37.01
C ALA A 587 -58.56 22.31 -36.49
N GLU A 588 -58.44 21.91 -35.21
CA GLU A 588 -59.46 21.60 -34.18
C GLU A 588 -60.33 20.33 -34.31
N PRO A 589 -60.64 19.64 -33.17
CA PRO A 589 -61.46 20.21 -32.09
C PRO A 589 -60.98 20.01 -30.64
N ALA A 590 -61.45 20.95 -29.81
CA ALA A 590 -61.49 20.97 -28.35
C ALA A 590 -62.38 19.84 -27.75
N ALA A 591 -62.02 19.30 -26.58
CA ALA A 591 -62.69 19.48 -25.27
C ALA A 591 -63.11 18.07 -24.75
N THR A 592 -63.01 17.63 -23.49
CA THR A 592 -62.97 18.34 -22.18
C THR A 592 -62.62 17.36 -21.04
N LYS A 593 -61.76 17.82 -20.12
CA LYS A 593 -61.76 17.78 -18.61
C LYS A 593 -61.80 16.43 -17.85
N LYS A 594 -61.02 16.23 -16.77
CA LYS A 594 -60.90 17.04 -15.53
C LYS A 594 -59.50 16.94 -14.85
N GLU A 595 -58.86 18.08 -14.51
CA GLU A 595 -58.73 18.72 -13.16
C GLU A 595 -57.70 18.03 -12.23
N GLY A 596 -56.63 18.68 -11.71
CA GLY A 596 -56.28 20.10 -11.80
C GLY A 596 -54.90 20.47 -11.24
N ALA A 597 -54.43 21.65 -11.68
CA ALA A 597 -53.57 22.62 -11.00
C ALA A 597 -53.70 23.94 -11.80
N PRO A 598 -53.36 25.11 -11.25
CA PRO A 598 -52.05 25.60 -11.66
C PRO A 598 -51.25 26.24 -10.51
N MET A 599 -49.98 25.82 -10.42
CA MET A 599 -48.91 26.63 -9.84
C MET A 599 -48.42 27.64 -10.89
N THR A 600 -48.12 28.83 -10.41
CA THR A 600 -47.88 30.06 -11.15
C THR A 600 -46.43 30.24 -11.64
N SER A 601 -46.33 30.72 -12.89
CA SER A 601 -45.33 31.61 -13.51
C SER A 601 -43.83 31.27 -13.50
N GLU A 602 -43.31 30.92 -14.68
CA GLU A 602 -41.91 31.08 -15.08
C GLU A 602 -41.53 32.57 -15.13
N THR A 603 -40.42 32.94 -14.50
CA THR A 603 -39.92 34.32 -14.49
C THR A 603 -38.67 34.45 -15.37
N THR A 604 -38.70 35.36 -16.34
CA THR A 604 -37.61 35.60 -17.32
C THR A 604 -36.36 36.24 -16.69
N GLY A 605 -35.18 35.92 -17.24
CA GLY A 605 -33.80 36.16 -16.76
C GLY A 605 -33.47 37.37 -15.86
N PRO A 606 -33.90 38.62 -16.15
CA PRO A 606 -33.52 39.78 -15.31
C PRO A 606 -34.13 39.76 -13.90
N GLN A 607 -35.32 39.15 -13.75
CA GLN A 607 -36.05 39.13 -12.48
C GLN A 607 -35.53 38.02 -11.55
N ALA A 608 -35.06 36.93 -12.13
CA ALA A 608 -34.37 35.83 -11.43
C ALA A 608 -33.12 36.29 -10.66
N THR A 609 -32.23 37.03 -11.35
CA THR A 609 -31.01 37.58 -10.73
C THR A 609 -31.33 38.58 -9.62
N LYS A 610 -32.43 39.34 -9.75
CA LYS A 610 -32.91 40.25 -8.70
C LYS A 610 -33.37 39.48 -7.47
N THR A 611 -34.19 38.44 -7.63
CA THR A 611 -34.67 37.59 -6.53
C THR A 611 -33.53 36.88 -5.79
N ALA A 612 -32.53 36.39 -6.52
CA ALA A 612 -31.34 35.77 -5.93
C ALA A 612 -30.49 36.77 -5.12
N ARG A 613 -30.33 38.01 -5.62
CA ARG A 613 -29.63 39.08 -4.92
C ARG A 613 -30.38 39.52 -3.66
N ASP A 614 -31.71 39.61 -3.72
CA ASP A 614 -32.55 39.97 -2.58
C ASP A 614 -32.50 38.89 -1.48
N ALA A 615 -32.47 37.61 -1.85
CA ALA A 615 -32.31 36.50 -0.90
C ALA A 615 -30.96 36.55 -0.17
N LEU A 616 -29.86 36.80 -0.90
CA LEU A 616 -28.53 36.95 -0.32
C LEU A 616 -28.45 38.18 0.60
N ALA A 617 -29.08 39.29 0.22
CA ALA A 617 -29.15 40.49 1.07
C ALA A 617 -29.91 40.24 2.38
N ARG A 618 -31.01 39.48 2.34
CA ARG A 618 -31.75 39.06 3.55
C ARG A 618 -30.90 38.16 4.44
N PHE A 619 -30.16 37.21 3.85
CA PHE A 619 -29.24 36.35 4.58
C PHE A 619 -28.19 37.16 5.34
N PHE A 620 -27.53 38.12 4.68
CA PHE A 620 -26.57 39.00 5.36
C PHE A 620 -27.21 39.94 6.38
N GLY A 621 -28.46 40.36 6.16
CA GLY A 621 -29.24 41.11 7.14
C GLY A 621 -29.43 40.30 8.42
N TYR A 622 -29.91 39.06 8.29
CA TYR A 622 -30.08 38.13 9.41
C TYR A 622 -28.77 37.78 10.10
N VAL A 623 -27.72 37.40 9.36
CA VAL A 623 -26.42 37.04 9.93
C VAL A 623 -25.81 38.20 10.73
N SER A 624 -26.08 39.46 10.34
CA SER A 624 -25.58 40.63 11.06
C SER A 624 -26.19 40.79 12.46
N THR A 625 -27.40 40.27 12.70
CA THR A 625 -28.09 40.36 14.00
C THR A 625 -27.62 39.31 15.00
N LEU A 626 -26.98 38.23 14.52
CA LEU A 626 -26.55 37.11 15.35
C LEU A 626 -25.31 37.45 16.20
N ARG A 627 -25.35 37.01 17.45
CA ARG A 627 -24.24 37.12 18.40
C ARG A 627 -23.66 35.77 18.79
N SER A 628 -24.45 34.69 18.71
CA SER A 628 -23.99 33.33 19.03
C SER A 628 -24.68 32.25 18.22
N THR A 629 -24.06 31.08 18.09
CA THR A 629 -24.66 29.87 17.50
C THR A 629 -25.95 29.43 18.20
N SER A 630 -26.12 29.76 19.48
CA SER A 630 -27.35 29.49 20.23
C SER A 630 -28.58 30.26 19.73
N GLU A 631 -28.38 31.36 19.00
CA GLU A 631 -29.44 32.18 18.40
C GLU A 631 -29.86 31.66 17.01
N LEU A 632 -29.12 30.72 16.42
CA LEU A 632 -29.45 30.04 15.17
C LEU A 632 -30.48 28.94 15.42
N THR A 633 -31.67 29.29 15.89
CA THR A 633 -32.79 28.35 16.00
C THR A 633 -33.62 28.34 14.72
N LYS A 634 -34.36 27.25 14.45
CA LYS A 634 -35.33 27.17 13.34
C LYS A 634 -36.19 28.44 13.23
N ALA A 635 -36.84 28.82 14.33
CA ALA A 635 -37.73 29.98 14.39
C ALA A 635 -36.99 31.31 14.09
N SER A 636 -35.75 31.44 14.55
CA SER A 636 -34.90 32.61 14.28
C SER A 636 -34.56 32.72 12.80
N VAL A 637 -34.25 31.61 12.13
CA VAL A 637 -33.95 31.58 10.69
C VAL A 637 -35.22 31.81 9.86
N GLU A 638 -36.35 31.21 10.23
CA GLU A 638 -37.66 31.46 9.57
C GLU A 638 -38.05 32.95 9.63
N GLN A 639 -37.92 33.57 10.80
CA GLN A 639 -38.20 34.99 10.98
C GLN A 639 -37.20 35.88 10.23
N GLY A 640 -35.90 35.57 10.31
CA GLY A 640 -34.84 36.37 9.71
C GLY A 640 -34.83 36.32 8.18
N MET A 641 -35.21 35.19 7.59
CA MET A 641 -35.24 34.98 6.15
C MET A 641 -36.63 35.19 5.54
N GLY A 642 -37.69 35.22 6.36
CA GLY A 642 -39.07 35.33 5.90
C GLY A 642 -39.53 34.08 5.15
N ILE A 643 -39.17 32.91 5.66
CA ILE A 643 -39.47 31.59 5.07
C ILE A 643 -40.13 30.68 6.11
N ALA A 644 -40.72 29.58 5.66
CA ALA A 644 -41.20 28.50 6.52
C ALA A 644 -40.53 27.19 6.09
N PHE A 645 -39.87 26.49 7.01
CA PHE A 645 -39.18 25.25 6.68
C PHE A 645 -40.14 24.06 6.51
N GLY A 646 -39.86 23.22 5.53
CA GLY A 646 -40.35 21.85 5.47
C GLY A 646 -39.40 20.90 6.22
N LYS A 647 -39.74 19.61 6.23
CA LYS A 647 -38.86 18.53 6.71
C LYS A 647 -38.40 17.67 5.53
N ASP A 648 -37.09 17.41 5.43
CA ASP A 648 -36.50 16.41 4.54
C ASP A 648 -35.82 15.29 5.36
N GLU A 649 -35.16 14.32 4.70
CA GLU A 649 -34.44 13.22 5.36
C GLU A 649 -33.22 13.69 6.18
N GLU A 650 -32.74 14.92 5.96
CA GLU A 650 -31.51 15.47 6.55
C GLU A 650 -31.77 16.57 7.61
N GLY A 651 -32.97 17.18 7.66
CA GLY A 651 -33.35 18.18 8.66
C GLY A 651 -34.45 19.17 8.23
N ASP A 652 -34.36 20.39 8.75
CA ASP A 652 -35.24 21.51 8.40
C ASP A 652 -34.74 22.19 7.11
N PHE A 653 -35.57 22.17 6.07
CA PHE A 653 -35.15 22.53 4.71
C PHE A 653 -36.18 23.41 4.00
N TYR A 654 -35.69 24.44 3.31
CA TYR A 654 -36.47 25.33 2.47
C TYR A 654 -35.85 25.43 1.08
N ARG A 655 -36.68 25.29 0.04
CA ARG A 655 -36.33 25.53 -1.36
C ARG A 655 -37.20 26.64 -1.92
N SER A 656 -36.57 27.65 -2.52
CA SER A 656 -37.28 28.75 -3.14
C SER A 656 -38.07 28.32 -4.38
N PRO A 657 -39.05 29.12 -4.84
CA PRO A 657 -39.52 29.06 -6.22
C PRO A 657 -38.36 29.19 -7.21
N GLY A 658 -38.58 28.71 -8.44
CA GLY A 658 -37.56 28.70 -9.49
C GLY A 658 -37.03 30.10 -9.82
N LEU A 659 -35.70 30.21 -9.82
CA LEU A 659 -34.92 31.39 -10.21
C LEU A 659 -34.58 31.36 -11.72
N GLY A 660 -35.29 30.58 -12.54
CA GLY A 660 -34.98 30.40 -13.97
C GLY A 660 -33.81 29.42 -14.23
N GLY A 661 -33.82 28.77 -15.39
CA GLY A 661 -32.78 27.80 -15.78
C GLY A 661 -32.67 26.55 -14.88
N GLY A 662 -33.73 26.22 -14.14
CA GLY A 662 -33.74 25.12 -13.15
C GLY A 662 -33.12 25.46 -11.79
N TRP A 663 -32.64 26.70 -11.60
CA TRP A 663 -32.01 27.12 -10.35
C TRP A 663 -33.03 27.44 -9.26
N THR A 664 -32.67 27.14 -8.02
CA THR A 664 -33.38 27.54 -6.79
C THR A 664 -32.35 27.94 -5.75
N TYR A 665 -32.73 28.76 -4.76
CA TYR A 665 -31.91 28.89 -3.55
C TYR A 665 -32.48 27.98 -2.46
N VAL A 666 -31.57 27.50 -1.63
CA VAL A 666 -31.83 26.55 -0.57
C VAL A 666 -31.32 27.14 0.73
N ILE A 667 -32.12 26.98 1.78
CA ILE A 667 -31.73 27.26 3.15
C ILE A 667 -31.95 25.98 3.94
N ARG A 668 -30.93 25.57 4.67
CA ARG A 668 -30.99 24.42 5.58
C ARG A 668 -30.60 24.88 6.98
N HIS A 669 -31.42 24.53 7.96
CA HIS A 669 -31.08 24.67 9.37
C HIS A 669 -30.62 23.32 9.89
N HIS A 670 -29.52 23.34 10.65
CA HIS A 670 -28.93 22.14 11.23
C HIS A 670 -29.10 22.17 12.74
N ASP A 671 -29.82 21.17 13.26
CA ASP A 671 -29.98 21.00 14.71
C ASP A 671 -28.65 20.57 15.36
N PRO A 672 -28.36 21.05 16.58
CA PRO A 672 -27.17 20.63 17.31
C PRO A 672 -27.19 19.12 17.58
N ARG A 673 -26.13 18.40 17.17
CA ARG A 673 -25.96 16.96 17.39
C ARG A 673 -24.60 16.64 18.01
N GLY A 674 -24.60 16.16 19.26
CA GLY A 674 -23.38 15.76 19.96
C GLY A 674 -22.44 16.94 20.23
N ARG A 675 -21.31 17.01 19.52
CA ARG A 675 -20.35 18.14 19.60
C ARG A 675 -20.60 19.23 18.55
N LEU A 676 -21.52 19.01 17.60
CA LEU A 676 -21.90 19.99 16.57
C LEU A 676 -22.92 20.99 17.14
N LYS A 677 -22.70 22.27 16.86
CA LYS A 677 -23.53 23.40 17.28
C LYS A 677 -24.67 23.60 16.28
N SER A 678 -25.60 24.51 16.59
CA SER A 678 -26.67 24.85 15.65
C SER A 678 -26.08 25.60 14.44
N GLY A 679 -26.49 25.21 13.24
CA GLY A 679 -25.92 25.66 11.98
C GLY A 679 -26.93 26.16 10.96
N VAL A 680 -26.45 26.87 9.95
CA VAL A 680 -27.25 27.25 8.78
C VAL A 680 -26.41 27.19 7.50
N THR A 681 -27.00 26.63 6.46
CA THR A 681 -26.44 26.63 5.09
C THR A 681 -27.36 27.44 4.18
N PHE A 682 -26.79 28.38 3.44
CA PHE A 682 -27.41 29.08 2.34
C PHE A 682 -26.68 28.71 1.05
N GLY A 683 -27.40 28.30 0.00
CA GLY A 683 -26.76 28.02 -1.28
C GLY A 683 -27.71 27.95 -2.45
N PHE A 684 -27.15 27.97 -3.66
CA PHE A 684 -27.90 27.80 -4.90
C PHE A 684 -27.82 26.36 -5.40
N PHE A 685 -28.97 25.81 -5.78
CA PHE A 685 -29.12 24.41 -6.19
C PHE A 685 -29.75 24.31 -7.58
N ASN A 686 -29.17 23.43 -8.41
CA ASN A 686 -29.74 22.97 -9.68
C ASN A 686 -29.59 21.43 -9.74
N PRO A 687 -30.65 20.68 -10.11
CA PRO A 687 -30.56 19.23 -10.30
C PRO A 687 -29.66 18.82 -11.48
N ASP A 688 -29.39 19.70 -12.43
CA ASP A 688 -28.44 19.48 -13.53
C ASP A 688 -27.06 20.12 -13.18
N PRO A 689 -26.00 19.32 -12.97
CA PRO A 689 -24.66 19.83 -12.67
C PRO A 689 -24.00 20.62 -13.81
N SER A 690 -24.52 20.48 -15.03
CA SER A 690 -24.04 21.17 -16.23
C SER A 690 -24.83 22.45 -16.56
N ALA A 691 -25.84 22.77 -15.76
CA ALA A 691 -26.66 23.95 -15.96
C ALA A 691 -25.84 25.25 -15.88
N ASP A 692 -26.16 26.18 -16.78
CA ASP A 692 -25.51 27.49 -16.83
C ASP A 692 -25.65 28.23 -15.48
N PRO A 693 -24.55 28.56 -14.79
CA PRO A 693 -24.58 29.27 -13.51
C PRO A 693 -24.88 30.78 -13.66
N ALA A 694 -25.11 31.31 -14.88
CA ALA A 694 -25.51 32.70 -15.15
C ALA A 694 -26.54 33.28 -14.19
N PRO A 695 -27.65 32.58 -13.88
CA PRO A 695 -28.70 33.17 -13.07
C PRO A 695 -28.30 33.38 -11.60
N ILE A 696 -27.26 32.69 -11.11
CA ILE A 696 -26.90 32.62 -9.69
C ILE A 696 -25.57 33.31 -9.33
N CYS A 697 -24.82 33.82 -10.30
CA CYS A 697 -23.61 34.61 -10.05
C CYS A 697 -23.96 36.03 -9.58
N VAL A 698 -24.52 36.13 -8.36
CA VAL A 698 -25.07 37.38 -7.80
C VAL A 698 -24.08 38.16 -6.95
N ALA A 699 -23.04 37.50 -6.44
CA ALA A 699 -21.96 38.13 -5.66
C ALA A 699 -20.64 37.40 -5.89
N THR A 700 -19.57 38.18 -6.09
CA THR A 700 -18.21 37.64 -6.19
C THR A 700 -17.64 37.29 -4.81
N LEU A 701 -16.61 36.45 -4.78
CA LEU A 701 -15.91 36.10 -3.54
C LEU A 701 -15.46 37.35 -2.76
N ASP A 702 -14.90 38.35 -3.45
CA ASP A 702 -14.48 39.61 -2.82
C ASP A 702 -15.66 40.42 -2.26
N GLN A 703 -16.82 40.39 -2.92
CA GLN A 703 -18.04 41.03 -2.42
C GLN A 703 -18.59 40.33 -1.16
N ILE A 704 -18.49 39.00 -1.10
CA ILE A 704 -18.85 38.21 0.08
C ILE A 704 -17.91 38.52 1.25
N ARG A 705 -16.60 38.55 0.98
CA ARG A 705 -15.56 38.90 1.97
C ARG A 705 -15.79 40.30 2.55
N ALA A 706 -16.02 41.29 1.68
CA ALA A 706 -16.34 42.66 2.08
C ALA A 706 -17.65 42.73 2.90
N SER A 707 -18.66 41.93 2.53
CA SER A 707 -19.96 41.90 3.21
C SER A 707 -19.88 41.34 4.63
N PHE A 708 -19.06 40.30 4.84
CA PHE A 708 -18.79 39.76 6.18
C PHE A 708 -17.94 40.73 7.02
N ALA A 709 -16.89 41.29 6.43
CA ALA A 709 -16.02 42.25 7.10
C ALA A 709 -16.80 43.48 7.60
N SER A 710 -17.69 44.05 6.78
CA SER A 710 -18.52 45.21 7.16
C SER A 710 -19.54 44.92 8.28
N ARG A 711 -19.76 43.64 8.62
CA ARG A 711 -20.73 43.17 9.64
C ARG A 711 -20.06 42.61 10.89
N GLY A 712 -18.74 42.82 11.01
CA GLY A 712 -17.95 42.43 12.18
C GLY A 712 -17.55 40.96 12.20
N PHE A 713 -17.44 40.30 11.04
CA PHE A 713 -16.86 38.98 10.90
C PHE A 713 -15.48 39.09 10.24
N PRO A 714 -14.38 39.21 11.01
CA PRO A 714 -13.02 39.14 10.46
C PRO A 714 -12.79 37.83 9.70
N GLU A 715 -12.05 37.96 8.60
CA GLU A 715 -11.62 36.82 7.78
C GLU A 715 -10.40 36.12 8.41
N ALA A 716 -10.47 34.79 8.48
CA ALA A 716 -9.39 33.90 8.85
C ALA A 716 -9.22 32.83 7.77
N ILE A 717 -8.10 32.90 7.05
CA ILE A 717 -7.77 31.95 5.99
C ILE A 717 -7.17 30.69 6.60
N THR A 718 -7.68 29.52 6.21
CA THR A 718 -7.03 28.24 6.52
C THR A 718 -6.07 27.87 5.38
N PRO A 719 -4.74 27.93 5.59
CA PRO A 719 -3.79 27.50 4.60
C PRO A 719 -3.75 25.96 4.53
N GLY A 720 -3.64 25.44 3.32
CA GLY A 720 -3.37 24.02 3.06
C GLY A 720 -1.89 23.69 3.17
N GLU A 721 -1.56 22.40 3.12
CA GLU A 721 -0.21 21.87 3.34
C GLU A 721 0.86 22.41 2.38
N ILE A 722 0.45 22.94 1.22
CA ILE A 722 1.33 23.55 0.21
C ILE A 722 1.06 25.05 0.00
N GLY A 723 0.33 25.70 0.91
CA GLY A 723 0.09 27.15 0.90
C GLY A 723 -1.14 27.61 0.12
N GLN A 724 -1.94 26.71 -0.48
CA GLN A 724 -3.25 27.09 -1.05
C GLN A 724 -4.25 27.51 0.04
N VAL A 725 -5.29 28.25 -0.34
CA VAL A 725 -6.43 28.50 0.55
C VAL A 725 -7.34 27.29 0.54
N VAL A 726 -7.55 26.68 1.71
CA VAL A 726 -8.48 25.55 1.90
C VAL A 726 -9.88 26.05 2.30
N ALA A 727 -9.94 27.16 3.03
CA ALA A 727 -11.18 27.78 3.46
C ALA A 727 -10.99 29.27 3.77
N TRP A 728 -11.99 30.07 3.45
CA TRP A 728 -12.19 31.42 3.97
C TRP A 728 -13.20 31.35 5.12
N ASN A 729 -12.73 31.49 6.35
CA ASN A 729 -13.60 31.48 7.53
C ASN A 729 -13.89 32.92 7.98
N PHE A 730 -15.14 33.23 8.27
CA PHE A 730 -15.60 34.52 8.76
C PHE A 730 -16.09 34.33 10.20
N VAL A 731 -15.33 34.86 11.16
CA VAL A 731 -15.45 34.48 12.57
C VAL A 731 -16.00 35.65 13.40
N LYS A 732 -17.05 35.42 14.20
CA LYS A 732 -17.57 36.39 15.17
C LYS A 732 -18.07 35.65 16.41
N ASN A 733 -17.43 35.86 17.55
CA ASN A 733 -17.67 35.08 18.78
C ASN A 733 -17.52 33.57 18.52
N ASP A 734 -18.58 32.78 18.72
CA ASP A 734 -18.63 31.35 18.43
C ASP A 734 -19.24 30.99 17.06
N LEU A 735 -19.61 32.00 16.25
CA LEU A 735 -20.11 31.83 14.87
C LEU A 735 -18.94 31.80 13.88
N VAL A 736 -18.88 30.75 13.08
CA VAL A 736 -17.88 30.58 12.01
C VAL A 736 -18.59 30.22 10.71
N PHE A 737 -18.65 31.17 9.77
CA PHE A 737 -19.12 30.93 8.41
C PHE A 737 -17.95 30.61 7.50
N THR A 738 -18.11 29.62 6.64
CA THR A 738 -17.04 29.10 5.80
C THR A 738 -17.46 29.03 4.35
N VAL A 739 -16.55 29.49 3.50
CA VAL A 739 -16.58 29.32 2.05
C VAL A 739 -15.32 28.54 1.68
N THR A 740 -15.45 27.44 0.97
CA THR A 740 -14.33 26.63 0.45
C THR A 740 -14.18 26.85 -1.06
N PRO A 741 -13.04 26.47 -1.67
CA PRO A 741 -12.89 26.51 -3.13
C PRO A 741 -13.96 25.72 -3.90
N LEU A 742 -14.59 24.70 -3.30
CA LEU A 742 -15.70 23.94 -3.90
C LEU A 742 -17.04 24.70 -3.89
N ASP A 743 -17.12 25.74 -3.06
CA ASP A 743 -18.28 26.62 -2.94
C ASP A 743 -18.20 27.81 -3.91
N VAL A 744 -17.13 27.91 -4.69
CA VAL A 744 -16.88 28.98 -5.67
C VAL A 744 -16.94 28.41 -7.08
N THR A 745 -17.58 29.11 -8.00
CA THR A 745 -17.61 28.77 -9.44
C THR A 745 -16.92 29.88 -10.22
N THR A 746 -15.93 29.49 -11.03
CA THR A 746 -15.15 30.41 -11.87
C THR A 746 -15.79 30.58 -13.24
N TRP A 747 -16.02 31.82 -13.64
CA TRP A 747 -16.59 32.19 -14.92
C TRP A 747 -15.55 32.24 -16.05
N PRO A 748 -15.98 32.17 -17.32
CA PRO A 748 -15.08 32.31 -18.48
C PRO A 748 -14.28 33.62 -18.51
N ASP A 749 -14.76 34.67 -17.84
CA ASP A 749 -14.07 35.96 -17.69
C ASP A 749 -13.14 36.04 -16.46
N GLY A 750 -13.02 34.94 -15.70
CA GLY A 750 -12.22 34.85 -14.48
C GLY A 750 -12.96 35.26 -13.20
N THR A 751 -14.24 35.61 -13.27
CA THR A 751 -15.02 36.00 -12.09
C THR A 751 -15.30 34.80 -11.18
N GLU A 752 -14.94 34.91 -9.90
CA GLU A 752 -15.21 33.90 -8.88
C GLU A 752 -16.51 34.22 -8.13
N CYS A 753 -17.55 33.42 -8.37
CA CYS A 753 -18.88 33.60 -7.78
C CYS A 753 -19.17 32.54 -6.70
N VAL A 754 -19.69 32.97 -5.55
CA VAL A 754 -19.96 32.08 -4.41
C VAL A 754 -21.33 31.41 -4.56
N ARG A 755 -21.36 30.09 -4.51
CA ARG A 755 -22.54 29.23 -4.63
C ARG A 755 -23.12 28.84 -3.28
N VAL A 756 -22.29 28.63 -2.26
CA VAL A 756 -22.69 28.15 -0.93
C VAL A 756 -21.97 28.91 0.17
N ILE A 757 -22.69 29.22 1.24
CA ILE A 757 -22.17 29.77 2.50
C ILE A 757 -22.75 28.92 3.63
N GLN A 758 -21.91 28.38 4.50
CA GLN A 758 -22.37 27.50 5.57
C GLN A 758 -21.62 27.74 6.88
N THR A 759 -22.23 27.37 8.00
CA THR A 759 -21.54 27.31 9.29
C THR A 759 -20.57 26.11 9.35
N THR A 760 -19.40 26.27 9.98
CA THR A 760 -18.37 25.21 10.06
C THR A 760 -18.73 24.07 11.02
N ASP A 761 -19.39 24.42 12.13
CA ASP A 761 -19.63 23.54 13.26
C ASP A 761 -21.07 23.03 13.34
N GLY A 762 -21.89 23.27 12.31
CA GLY A 762 -23.32 23.03 12.35
C GLY A 762 -23.84 22.28 11.15
#